data_AF-A0A2R6PT85-F1
#
_entry.id   AF-A0A2R6PT85-F1
#
_cell.length_a   1.000
_cell.length_b   1.000
_cell.length_c   1.000
_cell.angle_alpha   90.00
_cell.angle_beta   90.00
_cell.angle_gamma   90.00
#
_symmetry.space_group_name_H-M   'P 1'
#
loop_
_entity.id
_entity.type
_entity.pdbx_description
1 polymer ?
#
loop_
_entity_poly.entity_id
_entity_poly.type
_entity_poly.pdbx_seq_one_letter_code
_entity_poly.pdbx_strand_id
1 'polypeptide(L)'
;MCKLRSILCLVFLCSAALAAAQGSKNRTKTSPWQTLGGNEPLVIARGGFSGLFADSSSAAYKLAALTSLRNVIFWCDVQLTKDGAGICFPSLTLDNSSNIAFIFKNKDTNYLVNGVSMHGWFSVDFTLNDLANSYLTQGIYSRPNLLDGNMFQILTVQDVVKQVNPPLGLWLNIQHDAFFSQKNLSMRRFVLSVLKSTIVDYISSPEVNFLRGIYARKPSRTKLIFRFLGKDEVDPSFNQTYDSLLSNLTFIKTFASGILVPKSYIWPVDSNGYLLPHTSVVLDAHREGLEVFASGFVNDDTFAYNYSYNPVAEYLSFVDNGEFSVDGVLSDFPITPSVAIDCFSHIGKNMSGQEKPLVISHKGSSGDYPDCTDLAYQRAISDGVDVLDCPVQMTKDGIPVCLGSINLGEFTLAAQSQFSNQTISIPELGIENGIFTFNLTWSEIQGLQPAISNPYASSRLYRNPNSKNAGKFMTLSAFLDLANSASSVSGVLIIIEDAAYLAEKEGLSVTDAVLDTLKNYSGSSQLVKKIMIQSTNSSVLIKFKKESNYELVYWIEESIRDVDNSTITEIKSFADSVVVSKNSVFPDNQAYLTGMTDIVQKLKAFELSVYVQRFRNEFYVSSLGLLLRCKCGDQLICHGCWN
;
A
#
# COMPACT_ATOMS: atom_id res chain seq x y z
N MET A 1 -14.19 -25.81 17.78
CA MET A 1 -15.48 -25.31 17.22
C MET A 1 -16.01 -24.03 17.90
N CYS A 2 -15.15 -23.13 18.40
CA CYS A 2 -15.55 -21.80 18.93
C CYS A 2 -14.83 -20.61 18.27
N LYS A 3 -14.17 -20.79 17.11
CA LYS A 3 -13.47 -19.69 16.40
C LYS A 3 -14.04 -19.35 15.02
N LEU A 4 -15.18 -19.94 14.63
CA LEU A 4 -15.87 -19.62 13.37
C LEU A 4 -17.04 -18.64 13.52
N ARG A 5 -17.35 -18.21 14.76
CA ARG A 5 -18.46 -17.28 15.04
C ARG A 5 -18.12 -15.80 14.85
N SER A 6 -16.84 -15.41 14.91
CA SER A 6 -16.45 -14.01 14.61
C SER A 6 -16.47 -13.66 13.12
N ILE A 7 -16.46 -14.66 12.23
CA ILE A 7 -16.55 -14.44 10.77
C ILE A 7 -18.01 -14.29 10.33
N LEU A 8 -18.97 -14.84 11.10
CA LEU A 8 -20.40 -14.79 10.76
C LEU A 8 -21.09 -13.46 11.14
N CYS A 9 -20.55 -12.71 12.12
CA CYS A 9 -21.15 -11.42 12.52
C CYS A 9 -20.93 -10.29 11.51
N LEU A 10 -20.01 -10.45 10.53
CA LEU A 10 -19.88 -9.50 9.41
C LEU A 10 -20.84 -9.77 8.25
N VAL A 11 -21.50 -10.94 8.21
CA VAL A 11 -22.38 -11.35 7.09
C VAL A 11 -23.83 -10.89 7.30
N PHE A 12 -24.26 -10.62 8.53
CA PHE A 12 -25.67 -10.34 8.85
C PHE A 12 -26.10 -8.86 8.81
N LEU A 13 -25.21 -7.93 8.49
CA LEU A 13 -25.55 -6.51 8.25
C LEU A 13 -25.67 -6.15 6.76
N CYS A 14 -25.63 -7.12 5.84
CA CYS A 14 -25.59 -6.91 4.38
C CYS A 14 -26.92 -7.07 3.63
N SER A 15 -28.07 -7.09 4.32
CA SER A 15 -29.37 -7.37 3.67
C SER A 15 -30.40 -6.24 3.84
N ALA A 16 -30.03 -4.98 3.59
CA ALA A 16 -31.01 -3.89 3.46
C ALA A 16 -30.41 -2.65 2.79
N ALA A 17 -30.17 -2.70 1.47
CA ALA A 17 -30.21 -1.54 0.56
C ALA A 17 -29.91 -2.01 -0.88
N LEU A 18 -30.90 -2.63 -1.53
CA LEU A 18 -30.90 -2.86 -2.97
C LEU A 18 -32.09 -2.10 -3.54
N ALA A 19 -31.88 -0.82 -3.88
CA ALA A 19 -32.72 -0.10 -4.82
C ALA A 19 -32.03 1.16 -5.34
N ALA A 20 -31.91 1.21 -6.68
CA ALA A 20 -31.81 2.40 -7.52
C ALA A 20 -30.53 3.25 -7.48
N ALA A 21 -29.65 2.99 -8.46
CA ALA A 21 -28.99 4.05 -9.22
C ALA A 21 -28.74 3.59 -10.67
N GLN A 22 -29.82 3.48 -11.46
CA GLN A 22 -29.70 3.52 -12.92
C GLN A 22 -29.43 4.97 -13.34
N GLY A 23 -28.15 5.34 -13.36
CA GLY A 23 -27.68 6.59 -13.96
C GLY A 23 -27.48 6.41 -15.47
N SER A 24 -28.55 6.57 -16.24
CA SER A 24 -28.47 6.83 -17.69
C SER A 24 -27.68 8.11 -17.94
N LYS A 25 -26.58 8.06 -18.72
CA LYS A 25 -26.16 9.16 -19.62
C LYS A 25 -25.39 8.64 -20.83
N ASN A 26 -26.07 8.69 -21.98
CA ASN A 26 -25.45 8.85 -23.30
C ASN A 26 -24.40 9.97 -23.27
N ARG A 27 -23.13 9.65 -23.57
CA ARG A 27 -22.13 10.59 -24.08
C ARG A 27 -21.24 9.86 -25.08
N THR A 28 -21.27 10.31 -26.32
CA THR A 28 -20.17 10.17 -27.28
C THR A 28 -18.93 10.87 -26.69
N LYS A 29 -18.15 10.13 -25.90
CA LYS A 29 -16.80 10.53 -25.46
C LYS A 29 -15.85 9.44 -25.94
N THR A 30 -14.81 9.84 -26.65
CA THR A 30 -13.58 9.04 -26.74
C THR A 30 -13.21 8.61 -25.33
N SER A 31 -12.98 7.30 -25.14
CA SER A 31 -12.63 6.77 -23.83
C SER A 31 -11.44 7.53 -23.25
N PRO A 32 -11.42 7.82 -21.93
CA PRO A 32 -10.27 8.47 -21.32
C PRO A 32 -9.05 7.53 -21.22
N TRP A 33 -9.26 6.22 -21.35
CA TRP A 33 -8.22 5.21 -21.25
C TRP A 33 -7.41 5.08 -22.54
N GLN A 34 -6.09 5.06 -22.40
CA GLN A 34 -5.12 4.86 -23.49
C GLN A 34 -4.74 3.37 -23.61
N THR A 35 -5.68 2.47 -23.30
CA THR A 35 -5.54 1.03 -23.56
C THR A 35 -5.74 0.75 -25.05
N LEU A 36 -5.34 -0.44 -25.54
CA LEU A 36 -5.45 -0.76 -26.96
C LEU A 36 -6.90 -0.63 -27.47
N GLY A 37 -7.85 -1.09 -26.64
CA GLY A 37 -9.28 -1.02 -26.96
C GLY A 37 -9.99 0.25 -26.50
N GLY A 38 -9.30 1.15 -25.80
CA GLY A 38 -9.92 2.26 -25.07
C GLY A 38 -10.88 1.79 -23.98
N ASN A 39 -10.71 0.59 -23.42
CA ASN A 39 -11.50 0.12 -22.29
C ASN A 39 -10.78 0.43 -20.97
N GLU A 40 -11.53 0.40 -19.87
CA GLU A 40 -10.95 0.40 -18.53
C GLU A 40 -9.96 -0.77 -18.37
N PRO A 41 -8.75 -0.53 -17.83
CA PRO A 41 -7.77 -1.57 -17.55
C PRO A 41 -8.33 -2.67 -16.65
N LEU A 42 -7.97 -3.92 -16.95
CA LEU A 42 -8.43 -5.08 -16.17
C LEU A 42 -7.64 -5.26 -14.88
N VAL A 43 -8.35 -5.58 -13.80
CA VAL A 43 -7.74 -6.11 -12.56
C VAL A 43 -7.69 -7.62 -12.66
N ILE A 44 -6.49 -8.19 -12.54
CA ILE A 44 -6.28 -9.64 -12.56
C ILE A 44 -5.77 -10.08 -11.18
N ALA A 45 -6.57 -10.89 -10.48
CA ALA A 45 -6.29 -11.36 -9.12
C ALA A 45 -5.45 -12.65 -9.16
N ARG A 46 -4.15 -12.55 -8.87
CA ARG A 46 -3.21 -13.69 -8.86
C ARG A 46 -3.57 -14.68 -7.76
N GLY A 47 -4.17 -15.82 -8.13
CA GLY A 47 -4.62 -16.81 -7.15
C GLY A 47 -5.71 -16.28 -6.21
N GLY A 48 -6.45 -15.23 -6.61
CA GLY A 48 -7.36 -14.48 -5.75
C GLY A 48 -6.65 -13.37 -4.97
N PHE A 49 -7.00 -13.20 -3.68
CA PHE A 49 -6.33 -12.29 -2.76
C PHE A 49 -5.16 -13.00 -2.04
N SER A 50 -4.16 -13.41 -2.81
CA SER A 50 -2.98 -14.18 -2.33
C SER A 50 -2.04 -13.37 -1.44
N GLY A 51 -2.17 -12.04 -1.44
CA GLY A 51 -1.53 -11.13 -0.49
C GLY A 51 -1.90 -11.37 0.98
N LEU A 52 -3.06 -12.01 1.21
CA LEU A 52 -3.60 -12.25 2.56
C LEU A 52 -3.79 -13.75 2.85
N PHE A 53 -4.31 -14.52 1.89
CA PHE A 53 -4.56 -15.95 2.04
C PHE A 53 -3.52 -16.77 1.26
N ALA A 54 -3.43 -18.06 1.58
CA ALA A 54 -2.73 -18.99 0.70
C ALA A 54 -3.30 -18.88 -0.74
N ASP A 55 -2.39 -18.74 -1.71
CA ASP A 55 -2.72 -18.58 -3.12
C ASP A 55 -3.66 -19.69 -3.60
N SER A 56 -4.60 -19.33 -4.46
CA SER A 56 -5.55 -20.26 -5.08
C SER A 56 -6.49 -20.97 -4.09
N SER A 57 -6.53 -20.53 -2.83
CA SER A 57 -7.50 -21.00 -1.86
C SER A 57 -8.91 -20.45 -2.15
N SER A 58 -9.94 -21.19 -1.73
CA SER A 58 -11.32 -20.72 -1.86
C SER A 58 -11.58 -19.40 -1.13
N ALA A 59 -10.87 -19.12 -0.04
CA ALA A 59 -10.96 -17.85 0.68
C ALA A 59 -10.33 -16.68 -0.10
N ALA A 60 -9.18 -16.91 -0.74
CA ALA A 60 -8.52 -15.92 -1.59
C ALA A 60 -9.44 -15.49 -2.74
N TYR A 61 -10.03 -16.44 -3.46
CA TYR A 61 -10.95 -16.15 -4.57
C TYR A 61 -12.21 -15.41 -4.11
N LYS A 62 -12.85 -15.87 -3.02
CA LYS A 62 -14.04 -15.23 -2.47
C LYS A 62 -13.77 -13.79 -2.03
N LEU A 63 -12.66 -13.54 -1.34
CA LEU A 63 -12.35 -12.19 -0.90
C LEU A 63 -12.11 -11.27 -2.09
N ALA A 64 -11.32 -11.71 -3.07
CA ALA A 64 -11.09 -10.93 -4.29
C ALA A 64 -12.40 -10.61 -5.03
N ALA A 65 -13.34 -11.55 -5.13
CA ALA A 65 -14.67 -11.29 -5.70
C ALA A 65 -15.48 -10.23 -4.93
N LEU A 66 -15.31 -10.16 -3.61
CA LEU A 66 -16.03 -9.22 -2.76
C LEU A 66 -15.45 -7.80 -2.79
N THR A 67 -14.12 -7.69 -2.89
CA THR A 67 -13.39 -6.42 -2.69
C THR A 67 -12.88 -5.76 -3.97
N SER A 68 -12.83 -6.48 -5.09
CA SER A 68 -12.30 -5.95 -6.36
C SER A 68 -13.40 -5.34 -7.24
N LEU A 69 -12.99 -4.76 -8.35
CA LEU A 69 -13.89 -4.34 -9.43
C LEU A 69 -14.77 -5.49 -9.93
N ARG A 70 -15.96 -5.15 -10.46
CA ARG A 70 -16.94 -6.15 -10.94
C ARG A 70 -16.45 -6.94 -12.16
N ASN A 71 -15.49 -6.41 -12.91
CA ASN A 71 -14.86 -7.04 -14.06
C ASN A 71 -13.54 -7.75 -13.72
N VAL A 72 -13.27 -8.01 -12.43
CA VAL A 72 -12.05 -8.71 -12.00
C VAL A 72 -11.91 -10.06 -12.70
N ILE A 73 -10.69 -10.37 -13.13
CA ILE A 73 -10.30 -11.63 -13.74
C ILE A 73 -9.55 -12.48 -12.72
N PHE A 74 -9.94 -13.74 -12.57
CA PHE A 74 -9.27 -14.67 -11.67
C PHE A 74 -8.19 -15.47 -12.38
N TRP A 75 -6.99 -15.42 -11.81
CA TRP A 75 -5.82 -16.11 -12.33
C TRP A 75 -5.65 -17.47 -11.67
N CYS A 76 -5.39 -18.49 -12.49
CA CYS A 76 -5.04 -19.83 -12.05
C CYS A 76 -3.76 -20.29 -12.77
N ASP A 77 -2.72 -20.58 -11.98
CA ASP A 77 -1.52 -21.28 -12.46
C ASP A 77 -1.81 -22.77 -12.56
N VAL A 78 -1.98 -23.27 -13.79
CA VAL A 78 -2.46 -24.63 -14.03
C VAL A 78 -1.30 -25.63 -13.96
N GLN A 79 -1.49 -26.69 -13.19
CA GLN A 79 -0.62 -27.86 -13.15
C GLN A 79 -1.43 -29.14 -13.38
N LEU A 80 -0.79 -30.18 -13.93
CA LEU A 80 -1.42 -31.49 -14.09
C LEU A 80 -0.94 -32.47 -13.03
N THR A 81 -1.89 -33.14 -12.40
CA THR A 81 -1.63 -34.30 -11.55
C THR A 81 -1.19 -35.51 -12.39
N LYS A 82 -0.69 -36.55 -11.74
CA LYS A 82 -0.29 -37.82 -12.36
C LYS A 82 -1.38 -38.46 -13.22
N ASP A 83 -2.64 -38.34 -12.80
CA ASP A 83 -3.84 -38.82 -13.49
C ASP A 83 -4.44 -37.79 -14.48
N GLY A 84 -3.76 -36.66 -14.70
CA GLY A 84 -4.12 -35.67 -15.71
C GLY A 84 -5.22 -34.70 -15.30
N ALA A 85 -5.56 -34.59 -14.02
CA ALA A 85 -6.45 -33.55 -13.52
C ALA A 85 -5.71 -32.21 -13.43
N GLY A 86 -6.39 -31.11 -13.75
CA GLY A 86 -5.80 -29.76 -13.69
C GLY A 86 -6.13 -29.04 -12.39
N ILE A 87 -5.09 -28.70 -11.65
CA ILE A 87 -5.17 -27.96 -10.39
C ILE A 87 -4.65 -26.53 -10.56
N CYS A 88 -5.12 -25.60 -9.72
CA CYS A 88 -4.58 -24.25 -9.60
C CYS A 88 -3.59 -24.21 -8.45
N PHE A 89 -2.31 -23.97 -8.76
CA PHE A 89 -1.25 -23.99 -7.76
C PHE A 89 -0.05 -23.11 -8.18
N PRO A 90 0.42 -22.19 -7.32
CA PRO A 90 1.32 -21.08 -7.71
C PRO A 90 2.76 -21.50 -8.06
N SER A 91 3.28 -22.57 -7.45
CA SER A 91 4.66 -23.04 -7.61
C SER A 91 4.71 -24.44 -8.19
N LEU A 92 5.65 -24.72 -9.10
CA LEU A 92 5.80 -26.07 -9.67
C LEU A 92 6.06 -27.15 -8.60
N THR A 93 6.73 -26.78 -7.51
CA THR A 93 6.88 -27.61 -6.32
C THR A 93 5.78 -27.33 -5.31
N LEU A 94 5.07 -28.38 -4.90
CA LEU A 94 3.90 -28.34 -4.04
C LEU A 94 4.26 -27.97 -2.59
N ASP A 95 5.47 -28.26 -2.12
CA ASP A 95 5.93 -27.96 -0.77
C ASP A 95 6.15 -26.46 -0.49
N ASN A 96 6.25 -25.62 -1.54
CA ASN A 96 6.38 -24.18 -1.34
C ASN A 96 5.07 -23.51 -0.90
N SER A 97 3.90 -24.10 -1.16
CA SER A 97 2.59 -23.48 -0.84
C SER A 97 1.56 -24.50 -0.37
N SER A 98 2.03 -25.62 0.17
CA SER A 98 1.19 -26.60 0.85
C SER A 98 1.94 -27.36 1.92
N ASN A 99 1.21 -28.06 2.76
CA ASN A 99 1.76 -28.95 3.78
C ASN A 99 2.18 -30.34 3.26
N ILE A 100 2.31 -30.54 1.94
CA ILE A 100 2.50 -31.87 1.34
C ILE A 100 3.73 -32.63 1.88
N ALA A 101 4.82 -31.92 2.19
CA ALA A 101 6.05 -32.50 2.73
C ALA A 101 5.83 -33.19 4.09
N PHE A 102 4.85 -32.72 4.88
CA PHE A 102 4.48 -33.33 6.15
C PHE A 102 3.64 -34.61 5.97
N ILE A 103 2.83 -34.66 4.91
CA ILE A 103 1.93 -35.77 4.61
C ILE A 103 2.69 -36.90 3.92
N PHE A 104 3.48 -36.57 2.91
CA PHE A 104 4.20 -37.52 2.07
C PHE A 104 5.71 -37.42 2.31
N LYS A 105 6.16 -37.89 3.47
CA LYS A 105 7.59 -37.91 3.83
C LYS A 105 8.40 -38.76 2.84
N ASN A 106 9.59 -38.27 2.46
CA ASN A 106 10.53 -38.95 1.56
C ASN A 106 9.91 -39.29 0.18
N LYS A 107 8.98 -38.46 -0.29
CA LYS A 107 8.37 -38.53 -1.63
C LYS A 107 8.74 -37.33 -2.50
N ASP A 108 9.65 -36.52 -2.03
CA ASP A 108 10.39 -35.54 -2.82
C ASP A 108 11.18 -36.23 -3.95
N THR A 109 11.26 -35.53 -5.07
CA THR A 109 11.96 -35.98 -6.26
C THR A 109 12.83 -34.84 -6.81
N ASN A 110 13.78 -35.21 -7.66
CA ASN A 110 14.59 -34.28 -8.44
C ASN A 110 14.20 -34.39 -9.91
N TYR A 111 13.80 -33.28 -10.51
CA TYR A 111 13.55 -33.20 -11.95
C TYR A 111 14.33 -32.07 -12.60
N LEU A 112 14.73 -32.29 -13.85
CA LEU A 112 15.25 -31.23 -14.71
C LEU A 112 14.06 -30.46 -15.29
N VAL A 113 13.92 -29.20 -14.89
CA VAL A 113 12.91 -28.27 -15.39
C VAL A 113 13.65 -27.20 -16.17
N ASN A 114 13.43 -27.16 -17.48
CA ASN A 114 14.14 -26.24 -18.40
C ASN A 114 15.67 -26.30 -18.25
N GLY A 115 16.22 -27.50 -18.02
CA GLY A 115 17.65 -27.73 -17.84
C GLY A 115 18.18 -27.46 -16.42
N VAL A 116 17.36 -26.95 -15.51
CA VAL A 116 17.73 -26.69 -14.11
C VAL A 116 17.22 -27.83 -13.23
N SER A 117 18.08 -28.38 -12.37
CA SER A 117 17.68 -29.38 -11.39
C SER A 117 16.83 -28.73 -10.29
N MET A 118 15.60 -29.20 -10.15
CA MET A 118 14.64 -28.73 -9.15
C MET A 118 14.26 -29.89 -8.24
N HIS A 119 14.38 -29.65 -6.94
CA HIS A 119 14.06 -30.60 -5.88
C HIS A 119 12.74 -30.21 -5.20
N GLY A 120 11.85 -31.17 -4.96
CA GLY A 120 10.62 -30.94 -4.21
C GLY A 120 9.54 -31.96 -4.50
N TRP A 121 8.29 -31.64 -4.14
CA TRP A 121 7.13 -32.49 -4.41
C TRP A 121 6.43 -31.99 -5.66
N PHE A 122 6.37 -32.80 -6.72
CA PHE A 122 5.76 -32.37 -7.98
C PHE A 122 4.37 -32.95 -8.16
N SER A 123 3.43 -32.16 -8.70
CA SER A 123 2.07 -32.59 -9.01
C SER A 123 2.00 -33.85 -9.88
N VAL A 124 2.99 -34.06 -10.76
CA VAL A 124 3.08 -35.24 -11.64
C VAL A 124 3.33 -36.56 -10.90
N ASP A 125 3.73 -36.51 -9.62
CA ASP A 125 4.00 -37.70 -8.81
C ASP A 125 2.76 -38.17 -8.02
N PHE A 126 1.70 -37.35 -7.96
CA PHE A 126 0.50 -37.58 -7.15
C PHE A 126 -0.76 -37.55 -8.01
N THR A 127 -1.71 -38.44 -7.76
CA THR A 127 -3.06 -38.33 -8.34
C THR A 127 -3.86 -37.22 -7.65
N LEU A 128 -4.96 -36.75 -8.25
CA LEU A 128 -5.83 -35.78 -7.59
C LEU A 128 -6.34 -36.30 -6.23
N ASN A 129 -6.64 -37.61 -6.16
CA ASN A 129 -7.09 -38.24 -4.92
C ASN A 129 -5.99 -38.27 -3.84
N ASP A 130 -4.72 -38.46 -4.23
CA ASP A 130 -3.61 -38.38 -3.27
C ASP A 130 -3.50 -36.98 -2.65
N LEU A 131 -3.78 -35.93 -3.45
CA LEU A 131 -3.72 -34.54 -3.01
C LEU A 131 -4.92 -34.09 -2.15
N ALA A 132 -5.96 -34.91 -2.01
CA ALA A 132 -7.19 -34.53 -1.28
C ALA A 132 -6.99 -34.22 0.22
N ASN A 133 -5.86 -34.64 0.79
CA ASN A 133 -5.49 -34.33 2.17
C ASN A 133 -4.38 -33.28 2.29
N SER A 134 -3.87 -32.77 1.16
CA SER A 134 -2.86 -31.70 1.13
C SER A 134 -3.54 -30.34 1.14
N TYR A 135 -3.14 -29.51 2.08
CA TYR A 135 -3.73 -28.20 2.32
C TYR A 135 -2.76 -27.09 1.94
N LEU A 136 -3.31 -26.06 1.31
CA LEU A 136 -2.61 -24.85 0.93
C LEU A 136 -2.12 -24.10 2.17
N THR A 137 -0.92 -23.53 2.06
CA THR A 137 -0.25 -22.71 3.08
C THR A 137 0.33 -21.45 2.43
N GLN A 138 0.61 -20.42 3.22
CA GLN A 138 1.29 -19.21 2.75
C GLN A 138 2.70 -19.57 2.25
N GLY A 139 2.97 -19.30 0.97
CA GLY A 139 4.25 -19.64 0.32
C GLY A 139 5.28 -18.52 0.33
N ILE A 140 4.90 -17.33 0.79
CA ILE A 140 5.81 -16.19 0.95
C ILE A 140 6.10 -16.01 2.44
N TYR A 141 7.32 -16.33 2.87
CA TYR A 141 7.70 -16.37 4.29
C TYR A 141 7.62 -15.03 5.01
N SER A 142 7.66 -13.90 4.29
CA SER A 142 7.45 -12.58 4.88
C SER A 142 5.98 -12.31 5.23
N ARG A 143 5.02 -13.00 4.60
CA ARG A 143 3.59 -12.89 4.87
C ARG A 143 3.22 -13.67 6.13
N PRO A 144 2.33 -13.14 7.00
CA PRO A 144 1.90 -13.87 8.19
C PRO A 144 1.15 -15.15 7.80
N ASN A 145 1.46 -16.24 8.48
CA ASN A 145 0.85 -17.56 8.27
C ASN A 145 -0.30 -17.86 9.25
N LEU A 146 -0.89 -16.83 9.89
CA LEU A 146 -1.96 -17.01 10.88
C LEU A 146 -3.20 -17.69 10.30
N LEU A 147 -3.39 -17.56 8.99
CA LEU A 147 -4.48 -18.17 8.25
C LEU A 147 -4.13 -19.58 7.71
N ASP A 148 -2.90 -20.04 7.91
CA ASP A 148 -2.52 -21.42 7.64
C ASP A 148 -3.17 -22.35 8.68
N GLY A 149 -3.48 -23.58 8.26
CA GLY A 149 -4.20 -24.54 9.12
C GLY A 149 -5.74 -24.44 9.06
N ASN A 150 -6.29 -23.53 8.25
CA ASN A 150 -7.72 -23.53 7.90
C ASN A 150 -8.13 -24.63 6.90
N MET A 151 -7.23 -25.57 6.60
CA MET A 151 -7.47 -26.74 5.75
C MET A 151 -8.02 -26.37 4.36
N PHE A 152 -7.47 -25.31 3.75
CA PHE A 152 -7.82 -24.93 2.38
C PHE A 152 -7.31 -25.99 1.39
N GLN A 153 -8.22 -26.63 0.69
CA GLN A 153 -7.93 -27.67 -0.29
C GLN A 153 -7.29 -27.09 -1.56
N ILE A 154 -6.42 -27.88 -2.20
CA ILE A 154 -5.95 -27.61 -3.56
C ILE A 154 -7.16 -27.69 -4.51
N LEU A 155 -7.44 -26.62 -5.24
CA LEU A 155 -8.61 -26.53 -6.11
C LEU A 155 -8.29 -27.01 -7.52
N THR A 156 -9.23 -27.73 -8.14
CA THR A 156 -9.21 -27.94 -9.59
C THR A 156 -9.61 -26.66 -10.33
N VAL A 157 -9.30 -26.56 -11.62
CA VAL A 157 -9.79 -25.47 -12.48
C VAL A 157 -11.33 -25.37 -12.40
N GLN A 158 -12.03 -26.50 -12.38
CA GLN A 158 -13.49 -26.54 -12.25
C GLN A 158 -13.97 -26.05 -10.88
N ASP A 159 -13.21 -26.28 -9.80
CA ASP A 159 -13.58 -25.77 -8.48
C ASP A 159 -13.37 -24.27 -8.36
N VAL A 160 -12.36 -23.71 -9.01
CA VAL A 160 -12.17 -22.24 -9.09
C VAL A 160 -13.36 -21.60 -9.80
N VAL A 161 -13.82 -22.15 -10.91
CA VAL A 161 -15.04 -21.69 -11.63
C VAL A 161 -16.26 -21.61 -10.70
N LYS A 162 -16.40 -22.57 -9.77
CA LYS A 162 -17.50 -22.56 -8.78
C LYS A 162 -17.36 -21.45 -7.74
N GLN A 163 -16.14 -21.03 -7.40
CA GLN A 163 -15.92 -19.93 -6.44
C GLN A 163 -16.27 -18.55 -7.03
N VAL A 164 -16.23 -18.41 -8.35
CA VAL A 164 -16.26 -17.11 -9.06
C VAL A 164 -17.59 -16.83 -9.79
N ASN A 165 -18.65 -17.60 -9.46
CA ASN A 165 -19.97 -17.52 -10.11
C ASN A 165 -20.93 -16.57 -9.36
N PRO A 166 -21.66 -15.63 -10.01
CA PRO A 166 -21.85 -15.43 -11.47
C PRO A 166 -21.13 -14.22 -12.09
N PRO A 167 -20.99 -14.22 -13.45
CA PRO A 167 -19.79 -14.64 -14.15
C PRO A 167 -18.66 -13.61 -14.01
N LEU A 168 -17.60 -13.97 -13.28
CA LEU A 168 -16.34 -13.22 -13.27
C LEU A 168 -15.35 -13.93 -14.22
N GLY A 169 -14.44 -13.17 -14.81
CA GLY A 169 -13.57 -13.71 -15.87
C GLY A 169 -12.51 -14.67 -15.35
N LEU A 170 -12.08 -15.61 -16.19
CA LEU A 170 -11.09 -16.64 -15.84
C LEU A 170 -9.86 -16.56 -16.76
N TRP A 171 -8.69 -16.57 -16.13
CA TRP A 171 -7.38 -16.59 -16.76
C TRP A 171 -6.61 -17.84 -16.36
N LEU A 172 -6.25 -18.68 -17.35
CA LEU A 172 -5.44 -19.87 -17.14
C LEU A 172 -3.99 -19.62 -17.58
N ASN A 173 -3.04 -19.75 -16.67
CA ASN A 173 -1.63 -19.59 -16.99
C ASN A 173 -0.92 -20.95 -17.02
N ILE A 174 -0.29 -21.27 -18.16
CA ILE A 174 0.39 -22.54 -18.42
C ILE A 174 1.90 -22.28 -18.48
N GLN A 175 2.61 -22.57 -17.38
CA GLN A 175 4.02 -22.17 -17.22
C GLN A 175 5.04 -23.17 -17.79
N HIS A 176 4.71 -24.47 -17.82
CA HIS A 176 5.69 -25.54 -17.99
C HIS A 176 5.21 -26.68 -18.93
N ASP A 177 4.62 -26.37 -20.10
CA ASP A 177 4.11 -27.37 -21.04
C ASP A 177 5.19 -28.38 -21.46
N ALA A 178 6.42 -27.92 -21.68
CA ALA A 178 7.56 -28.79 -21.99
C ALA A 178 7.84 -29.82 -20.89
N PHE A 179 7.80 -29.40 -19.61
CA PHE A 179 8.00 -30.31 -18.47
C PHE A 179 6.89 -31.36 -18.37
N PHE A 180 5.63 -30.96 -18.45
CA PHE A 180 4.51 -31.91 -18.40
C PHE A 180 4.54 -32.89 -19.57
N SER A 181 4.95 -32.42 -20.76
CA SER A 181 5.14 -33.28 -21.93
C SER A 181 6.20 -34.37 -21.70
N GLN A 182 7.30 -34.07 -21.01
CA GLN A 182 8.32 -35.06 -20.61
C GLN A 182 7.78 -36.11 -19.62
N LYS A 183 6.68 -35.79 -18.93
CA LYS A 183 5.96 -36.70 -18.01
C LYS A 183 4.79 -37.41 -18.67
N ASN A 184 4.71 -37.41 -20.01
CA ASN A 184 3.61 -37.97 -20.80
C ASN A 184 2.24 -37.35 -20.48
N LEU A 185 2.22 -36.12 -19.95
CA LEU A 185 1.02 -35.34 -19.69
C LEU A 185 0.91 -34.22 -20.74
N SER A 186 -0.31 -33.90 -21.19
CA SER A 186 -0.51 -32.89 -22.25
C SER A 186 -1.35 -31.72 -21.74
N MET A 187 -0.70 -30.59 -21.45
CA MET A 187 -1.40 -29.35 -21.11
C MET A 187 -2.31 -28.90 -22.25
N ARG A 188 -1.84 -29.05 -23.51
CA ARG A 188 -2.64 -28.75 -24.70
C ARG A 188 -3.97 -29.51 -24.69
N ARG A 189 -3.94 -30.83 -24.45
CA ARG A 189 -5.15 -31.66 -24.42
C ARG A 189 -6.07 -31.27 -23.27
N PHE A 190 -5.49 -31.03 -22.09
CA PHE A 190 -6.23 -30.57 -20.92
C PHE A 190 -6.95 -29.24 -21.19
N VAL A 191 -6.23 -28.22 -21.62
CA VAL A 191 -6.77 -26.88 -21.88
C VAL A 191 -7.88 -26.93 -22.94
N LEU A 192 -7.68 -27.65 -24.04
CA LEU A 192 -8.72 -27.82 -25.07
C LEU A 192 -9.95 -28.58 -24.55
N SER A 193 -9.79 -29.43 -23.54
CA SER A 193 -10.92 -30.08 -22.86
C SER A 193 -11.69 -29.07 -22.01
N VAL A 194 -10.99 -28.27 -21.19
CA VAL A 194 -11.59 -27.22 -20.34
C VAL A 194 -12.36 -26.20 -21.18
N LEU A 195 -11.82 -25.78 -22.33
CA LEU A 195 -12.47 -24.81 -23.22
C LEU A 195 -13.82 -25.29 -23.79
N LYS A 196 -14.12 -26.60 -23.74
CA LYS A 196 -15.42 -27.14 -24.18
C LYS A 196 -16.52 -26.97 -23.14
N SER A 197 -16.18 -26.93 -21.85
CA SER A 197 -17.14 -26.90 -20.75
C SER A 197 -17.13 -25.61 -19.94
N THR A 198 -16.06 -24.80 -20.06
CA THR A 198 -15.82 -23.62 -19.25
C THR A 198 -15.54 -22.39 -20.11
N ILE A 199 -16.04 -21.24 -19.65
CA ILE A 199 -15.65 -19.93 -20.20
C ILE A 199 -14.27 -19.56 -19.66
N VAL A 200 -13.28 -19.48 -20.55
CA VAL A 200 -11.94 -18.99 -20.24
C VAL A 200 -11.68 -17.79 -21.14
N ASP A 201 -11.49 -16.63 -20.53
CA ASP A 201 -11.29 -15.36 -21.21
C ASP A 201 -9.85 -15.26 -21.73
N TYR A 202 -8.89 -15.71 -20.92
CA TYR A 202 -7.47 -15.59 -21.22
C TYR A 202 -6.72 -16.89 -20.95
N ILE A 203 -5.79 -17.21 -21.85
CA ILE A 203 -4.77 -18.25 -21.63
C ILE A 203 -3.42 -17.61 -21.85
N SER A 204 -2.53 -17.73 -20.87
CA SER A 204 -1.14 -17.29 -21.02
C SER A 204 -0.16 -18.44 -20.94
N SER A 205 1.00 -18.25 -21.56
CA SER A 205 2.15 -19.13 -21.40
C SER A 205 3.43 -18.40 -21.78
N PRO A 206 4.55 -18.71 -21.11
CA PRO A 206 5.86 -18.24 -21.52
C PRO A 206 6.47 -19.09 -22.67
N GLU A 207 5.82 -20.19 -23.08
CA GLU A 207 6.31 -21.08 -24.14
C GLU A 207 5.61 -20.81 -25.48
N VAL A 208 6.34 -20.32 -26.48
CA VAL A 208 5.84 -20.00 -27.83
C VAL A 208 5.16 -21.21 -28.48
N ASN A 209 5.76 -22.40 -28.40
CA ASN A 209 5.22 -23.59 -29.07
C ASN A 209 3.89 -24.06 -28.46
N PHE A 210 3.68 -23.82 -27.16
CA PHE A 210 2.40 -24.12 -26.52
C PHE A 210 1.28 -23.27 -27.12
N LEU A 211 1.45 -21.93 -27.15
CA LEU A 211 0.45 -21.00 -27.67
C LEU A 211 0.16 -21.24 -29.16
N ARG A 212 1.20 -21.39 -29.98
CA ARG A 212 1.04 -21.75 -31.41
C ARG A 212 0.26 -23.06 -31.59
N GLY A 213 0.47 -24.03 -30.69
CA GLY A 213 -0.22 -25.32 -30.71
C GLY A 213 -1.72 -25.27 -30.39
N ILE A 214 -2.22 -24.20 -29.76
CA ILE A 214 -3.65 -24.00 -29.45
C ILE A 214 -4.32 -22.88 -30.24
N TYR A 215 -3.54 -22.02 -30.90
CA TYR A 215 -4.03 -20.82 -31.60
C TYR A 215 -5.22 -21.08 -32.54
N ALA A 216 -5.13 -22.10 -33.39
CA ALA A 216 -6.18 -22.44 -34.35
C ALA A 216 -7.34 -23.25 -33.76
N ARG A 217 -7.23 -23.70 -32.50
CA ARG A 217 -8.15 -24.66 -31.87
C ARG A 217 -8.97 -24.07 -30.72
N LYS A 218 -8.59 -22.89 -30.22
CA LYS A 218 -9.32 -22.18 -29.18
C LYS A 218 -10.62 -21.56 -29.73
N PRO A 219 -11.62 -21.30 -28.88
CA PRO A 219 -12.74 -20.41 -29.21
C PRO A 219 -12.25 -18.99 -29.57
N SER A 220 -12.99 -18.29 -30.43
CA SER A 220 -12.65 -16.92 -30.85
C SER A 220 -12.53 -15.94 -29.68
N ARG A 221 -13.43 -16.07 -28.69
CA ARG A 221 -13.45 -15.23 -27.48
C ARG A 221 -12.23 -15.35 -26.57
N THR A 222 -11.56 -16.50 -26.57
CA THR A 222 -10.44 -16.76 -25.64
C THR A 222 -9.20 -16.08 -26.20
N LYS A 223 -8.59 -15.18 -25.45
CA LYS A 223 -7.38 -14.45 -25.84
C LYS A 223 -6.13 -15.25 -25.43
N LEU A 224 -5.12 -15.24 -26.30
CA LEU A 224 -3.82 -15.87 -26.00
C LEU A 224 -2.81 -14.78 -25.67
N ILE A 225 -2.17 -14.91 -24.51
CA ILE A 225 -1.26 -13.89 -23.99
C ILE A 225 0.12 -14.50 -23.85
N PHE A 226 1.10 -13.93 -24.54
CA PHE A 226 2.48 -14.38 -24.40
C PHE A 226 3.10 -13.78 -23.13
N ARG A 227 3.55 -14.62 -22.20
CA ARG A 227 4.10 -14.18 -20.91
C ARG A 227 5.61 -14.06 -21.00
N PHE A 228 6.13 -12.89 -20.69
CA PHE A 228 7.57 -12.65 -20.55
C PHE A 228 8.04 -12.99 -19.14
N LEU A 229 9.26 -13.54 -19.04
CA LEU A 229 9.99 -13.74 -17.78
C LEU A 229 11.14 -12.73 -17.69
N GLY A 230 12.25 -13.05 -17.01
CA GLY A 230 13.46 -12.23 -17.01
C GLY A 230 14.01 -12.03 -18.44
N LYS A 231 14.61 -10.87 -18.71
CA LYS A 231 15.11 -10.50 -20.05
C LYS A 231 16.10 -11.53 -20.62
N ASP A 232 16.99 -12.01 -19.76
CA ASP A 232 18.04 -12.97 -20.11
C ASP A 232 17.57 -14.43 -20.04
N GLU A 233 16.34 -14.68 -19.54
CA GLU A 233 15.77 -16.02 -19.54
C GLU A 233 15.40 -16.46 -20.95
N VAL A 234 15.45 -17.77 -21.19
CA VAL A 234 15.22 -18.38 -22.50
C VAL A 234 13.88 -19.11 -22.51
N ASP A 235 13.08 -18.90 -23.56
CA ASP A 235 11.91 -19.75 -23.83
C ASP A 235 12.41 -21.18 -24.11
N PRO A 236 12.08 -22.18 -23.26
CA PRO A 236 12.57 -23.55 -23.42
C PRO A 236 12.04 -24.25 -24.67
N SER A 237 10.97 -23.73 -25.28
CA SER A 237 10.33 -24.27 -26.47
C SER A 237 10.87 -23.67 -27.77
N PHE A 238 11.39 -22.44 -27.73
CA PHE A 238 11.80 -21.69 -28.91
C PHE A 238 13.30 -21.31 -28.92
N ASN A 239 13.99 -21.52 -27.80
CA ASN A 239 15.43 -21.29 -27.61
C ASN A 239 15.89 -19.87 -27.97
N GLN A 240 15.09 -18.87 -27.59
CA GLN A 240 15.42 -17.45 -27.68
C GLN A 240 15.18 -16.78 -26.33
N THR A 241 15.94 -15.72 -26.05
CA THR A 241 15.71 -14.92 -24.85
C THR A 241 14.40 -14.12 -24.96
N TYR A 242 13.77 -13.82 -23.83
CA TYR A 242 12.58 -12.99 -23.81
C TYR A 242 12.85 -11.56 -24.32
N ASP A 243 14.04 -11.02 -24.11
CA ASP A 243 14.44 -9.71 -24.68
C ASP A 243 14.51 -9.72 -26.22
N SER A 244 15.06 -10.80 -26.79
CA SER A 244 15.08 -11.01 -28.24
C SER A 244 13.67 -11.13 -28.82
N LEU A 245 12.78 -11.87 -28.13
CA LEU A 245 11.38 -12.01 -28.53
C LEU A 245 10.61 -10.69 -28.43
N LEU A 246 10.90 -9.85 -27.43
CA LEU A 246 10.26 -8.55 -27.26
C LEU A 246 10.56 -7.62 -28.44
N SER A 247 11.75 -7.72 -29.01
CA SER A 247 12.17 -6.95 -30.18
C SER A 247 11.42 -7.35 -31.47
N ASN A 248 10.63 -8.43 -31.44
CA ASN A 248 9.86 -8.92 -32.58
C ASN A 248 8.37 -9.12 -32.25
N LEU A 249 7.69 -8.02 -31.94
CA LEU A 249 6.25 -8.02 -31.64
C LEU A 249 5.38 -8.52 -32.81
N THR A 250 5.81 -8.29 -34.07
CA THR A 250 5.11 -8.82 -35.26
C THR A 250 5.08 -10.35 -35.26
N PHE A 251 6.16 -11.01 -34.84
CA PHE A 251 6.20 -12.46 -34.67
C PHE A 251 5.23 -12.91 -33.58
N ILE A 252 5.22 -12.23 -32.43
CA ILE A 252 4.31 -12.56 -31.32
C ILE A 252 2.85 -12.43 -31.74
N LYS A 253 2.52 -11.39 -32.53
CA LYS A 253 1.17 -11.16 -33.06
C LYS A 253 0.64 -12.32 -33.92
N THR A 254 1.52 -13.16 -34.48
CA THR A 254 1.09 -14.34 -35.24
C THR A 254 0.41 -15.42 -34.41
N PHE A 255 0.60 -15.42 -33.08
CA PHE A 255 0.06 -16.45 -32.19
C PHE A 255 -0.55 -15.94 -30.89
N ALA A 256 -0.39 -14.65 -30.57
CA ALA A 256 -0.95 -14.03 -29.38
C ALA A 256 -1.77 -12.78 -29.73
N SER A 257 -2.76 -12.49 -28.88
CA SER A 257 -3.55 -11.26 -28.91
C SER A 257 -3.03 -10.19 -27.94
N GLY A 258 -2.07 -10.56 -27.07
CA GLY A 258 -1.44 -9.64 -26.15
C GLY A 258 -0.19 -10.24 -25.49
N ILE A 259 0.44 -9.45 -24.63
CA ILE A 259 1.63 -9.80 -23.86
C ILE A 259 1.41 -9.53 -22.38
N LEU A 260 2.01 -10.35 -21.53
CA LEU A 260 2.09 -10.12 -20.08
C LEU A 260 3.55 -9.93 -19.72
N VAL A 261 3.93 -8.74 -19.27
CA VAL A 261 5.32 -8.38 -18.97
C VAL A 261 5.54 -8.09 -17.48
N PRO A 262 6.72 -8.39 -16.92
CA PRO A 262 7.12 -7.86 -15.62
C PRO A 262 7.13 -6.34 -15.65
N LYS A 263 6.73 -5.69 -14.55
CA LYS A 263 6.64 -4.23 -14.46
C LYS A 263 7.93 -3.49 -14.82
N SER A 264 9.08 -4.12 -14.60
CA SER A 264 10.42 -3.61 -14.96
C SER A 264 10.70 -3.50 -16.46
N TYR A 265 9.90 -4.14 -17.31
CA TYR A 265 9.97 -3.96 -18.76
C TYR A 265 9.37 -2.61 -19.18
N ILE A 266 8.39 -2.10 -18.44
CA ILE A 266 7.70 -0.84 -18.71
C ILE A 266 8.42 0.29 -18.00
N TRP A 267 8.62 0.15 -16.69
CA TRP A 267 9.31 1.12 -15.84
C TRP A 267 10.56 0.48 -15.24
N PRO A 268 11.72 0.61 -15.89
CA PRO A 268 12.97 0.11 -15.34
C PRO A 268 13.33 0.84 -14.04
N VAL A 269 14.05 0.15 -13.15
CA VAL A 269 14.51 0.70 -11.88
C VAL A 269 16.04 0.63 -11.86
N ASP A 270 16.70 1.69 -11.43
CA ASP A 270 18.15 1.74 -11.28
C ASP A 270 18.63 0.94 -10.05
N SER A 271 19.95 0.81 -9.89
CA SER A 271 20.53 0.09 -8.74
C SER A 271 20.26 0.76 -7.39
N ASN A 272 19.80 2.01 -7.38
CA ASN A 272 19.48 2.77 -6.18
C ASN A 272 17.99 2.72 -5.83
N GLY A 273 17.17 2.00 -6.61
CA GLY A 273 15.74 1.85 -6.35
C GLY A 273 14.86 2.98 -6.92
N TYR A 274 15.33 3.73 -7.92
CA TYR A 274 14.56 4.79 -8.57
C TYR A 274 14.15 4.43 -10.00
N LEU A 275 12.98 4.92 -10.40
CA LEU A 275 12.48 4.76 -11.76
C LEU A 275 13.40 5.45 -12.76
N LEU A 276 13.71 4.73 -13.84
CA LEU A 276 14.21 5.28 -15.08
C LEU A 276 13.02 5.69 -15.98
N PRO A 277 13.25 6.45 -17.07
CA PRO A 277 12.21 6.71 -18.05
C PRO A 277 11.56 5.40 -18.53
N HIS A 278 10.23 5.42 -18.71
CA HIS A 278 9.53 4.26 -19.23
C HIS A 278 10.04 3.88 -20.62
N THR A 279 9.88 2.61 -20.97
CA THR A 279 10.18 2.12 -22.31
C THR A 279 9.00 2.35 -23.26
N SER A 280 9.21 2.10 -24.55
CA SER A 280 8.17 2.16 -25.57
C SER A 280 7.31 0.89 -25.64
N VAL A 281 7.54 -0.11 -24.78
CA VAL A 281 6.94 -1.45 -24.90
C VAL A 281 5.42 -1.44 -25.02
N VAL A 282 4.74 -0.57 -24.25
CA VAL A 282 3.28 -0.45 -24.27
C VAL A 282 2.82 0.12 -25.61
N LEU A 283 3.40 1.25 -26.01
CA LEU A 283 3.06 1.94 -27.25
C LEU A 283 3.37 1.09 -28.50
N ASP A 284 4.49 0.38 -28.50
CA ASP A 284 4.90 -0.48 -29.61
C ASP A 284 4.01 -1.72 -29.74
N ALA A 285 3.66 -2.35 -28.62
CA ALA A 285 2.71 -3.47 -28.61
C ALA A 285 1.31 -3.02 -29.06
N HIS A 286 0.83 -1.87 -28.58
CA HIS A 286 -0.44 -1.32 -29.02
C HIS A 286 -0.46 -1.01 -30.52
N ARG A 287 0.64 -0.48 -31.08
CA ARG A 287 0.78 -0.23 -32.52
C ARG A 287 0.67 -1.52 -33.34
N GLU A 288 1.20 -2.63 -32.82
CA GLU A 288 1.08 -3.97 -33.41
C GLU A 288 -0.27 -4.66 -33.09
N GLY A 289 -1.16 -3.97 -32.36
CA GLY A 289 -2.48 -4.48 -31.97
C GLY A 289 -2.42 -5.57 -30.90
N LEU A 290 -1.42 -5.56 -30.04
CA LEU A 290 -1.27 -6.46 -28.89
C LEU A 290 -1.70 -5.74 -27.60
N GLU A 291 -2.60 -6.36 -26.83
CA GLU A 291 -2.89 -5.90 -25.46
C GLU A 291 -1.65 -6.08 -24.57
N VAL A 292 -1.43 -5.19 -23.60
CA VAL A 292 -0.31 -5.26 -22.66
C VAL A 292 -0.83 -5.38 -21.25
N PHE A 293 -0.46 -6.45 -20.59
CA PHE A 293 -0.72 -6.69 -19.18
C PHE A 293 0.58 -6.56 -18.39
N ALA A 294 0.56 -5.88 -17.26
CA ALA A 294 1.72 -5.73 -16.39
C ALA A 294 1.62 -6.66 -15.17
N SER A 295 2.75 -7.20 -14.71
CA SER A 295 2.82 -8.14 -13.59
C SER A 295 3.90 -7.78 -12.58
N GLY A 296 3.83 -8.38 -11.39
CA GLY A 296 4.80 -8.15 -10.31
C GLY A 296 4.37 -7.05 -9.34
N PHE A 297 3.06 -6.80 -9.24
CA PHE A 297 2.50 -5.87 -8.27
C PHE A 297 2.15 -6.59 -6.98
N VAL A 298 2.76 -6.12 -5.89
CA VAL A 298 2.54 -6.58 -4.52
C VAL A 298 2.65 -5.35 -3.61
N ASN A 299 1.84 -5.30 -2.56
CA ASN A 299 1.87 -4.16 -1.65
C ASN A 299 2.90 -4.34 -0.55
N ASP A 300 3.37 -5.57 -0.34
CA ASP A 300 4.14 -6.02 0.81
C ASP A 300 5.61 -6.32 0.46
N ASP A 301 6.09 -5.75 -0.64
CA ASP A 301 7.49 -5.75 -1.03
C ASP A 301 7.95 -4.32 -1.33
N THR A 302 9.26 -4.12 -1.41
CA THR A 302 9.84 -2.85 -1.82
C THR A 302 9.56 -2.57 -3.30
N PHE A 303 9.17 -1.34 -3.59
CA PHE A 303 9.05 -0.80 -4.94
C PHE A 303 9.73 0.56 -5.01
N ALA A 304 9.82 1.14 -6.21
CA ALA A 304 10.66 2.31 -6.45
C ALA A 304 10.35 3.47 -5.49
N TYR A 305 11.40 4.15 -5.01
CA TYR A 305 11.28 5.25 -4.05
C TYR A 305 10.44 6.42 -4.56
N ASN A 306 10.29 6.56 -5.89
CA ASN A 306 9.43 7.54 -6.54
C ASN A 306 7.96 7.47 -6.09
N TYR A 307 7.51 6.30 -5.62
CA TYR A 307 6.15 6.10 -5.15
C TYR A 307 5.98 6.30 -3.65
N SER A 308 7.05 6.54 -2.89
CA SER A 308 7.01 6.77 -1.44
C SER A 308 6.20 5.70 -0.67
N TYR A 309 6.41 4.42 -1.05
CA TYR A 309 5.68 3.28 -0.52
C TYR A 309 4.14 3.32 -0.71
N ASN A 310 3.63 4.17 -1.60
CA ASN A 310 2.23 4.19 -1.99
C ASN A 310 1.97 3.24 -3.18
N PRO A 311 1.29 2.09 -2.97
CA PRO A 311 1.02 1.16 -4.06
C PRO A 311 -0.03 1.70 -5.05
N VAL A 312 -0.97 2.55 -4.63
CA VAL A 312 -1.94 3.19 -5.54
C VAL A 312 -1.22 4.07 -6.56
N ALA A 313 -0.23 4.85 -6.10
CA ALA A 313 0.61 5.66 -6.98
C ALA A 313 1.39 4.79 -7.99
N GLU A 314 1.88 3.63 -7.56
CA GLU A 314 2.48 2.65 -8.48
C GLU A 314 1.47 2.22 -9.54
N TYR A 315 0.28 1.74 -9.20
CA TYR A 315 -0.71 1.32 -10.21
C TYR A 315 -1.08 2.45 -11.18
N LEU A 316 -1.33 3.67 -10.67
CA LEU A 316 -1.65 4.84 -11.49
C LEU A 316 -0.58 5.12 -12.55
N SER A 317 0.70 4.92 -12.24
CA SER A 317 1.78 5.10 -13.22
C SER A 317 1.72 4.14 -14.43
N PHE A 318 0.97 3.04 -14.35
CA PHE A 318 0.77 2.09 -15.44
C PHE A 318 -0.57 2.28 -16.16
N VAL A 319 -1.57 2.83 -15.49
CA VAL A 319 -2.94 2.91 -16.03
C VAL A 319 -3.39 4.32 -16.39
N ASP A 320 -2.83 5.36 -15.77
CA ASP A 320 -3.24 6.75 -15.92
C ASP A 320 -2.07 7.72 -15.71
N ASN A 321 -1.02 7.59 -16.52
CA ASN A 321 0.17 8.47 -16.49
C ASN A 321 0.11 9.61 -17.53
N GLY A 322 -0.92 9.64 -18.38
CA GLY A 322 -1.11 10.61 -19.44
C GLY A 322 -0.47 10.26 -20.80
N GLU A 323 0.42 9.27 -20.86
CA GLU A 323 1.09 8.81 -22.09
C GLU A 323 0.58 7.47 -22.61
N PHE A 324 0.33 6.51 -21.72
CA PHE A 324 -0.28 5.23 -22.05
C PHE A 324 -1.11 4.66 -20.88
N SER A 325 -1.94 3.65 -21.19
CA SER A 325 -2.54 2.77 -20.19
C SER A 325 -2.27 1.32 -20.58
N VAL A 326 -1.73 0.51 -19.66
CA VAL A 326 -1.73 -0.94 -19.85
C VAL A 326 -3.17 -1.46 -19.86
N ASP A 327 -3.43 -2.53 -20.61
CA ASP A 327 -4.76 -3.15 -20.73
C ASP A 327 -5.17 -3.91 -19.45
N GLY A 328 -4.24 -4.17 -18.54
CA GLY A 328 -4.55 -4.64 -17.19
C GLY A 328 -3.31 -4.93 -16.34
N VAL A 329 -3.55 -5.20 -15.06
CA VAL A 329 -2.51 -5.46 -14.06
C VAL A 329 -2.79 -6.74 -13.28
N LEU A 330 -1.75 -7.57 -13.13
CA LEU A 330 -1.77 -8.80 -12.34
C LEU A 330 -1.18 -8.54 -10.95
N SER A 331 -2.02 -8.70 -9.93
CA SER A 331 -1.72 -8.32 -8.55
C SER A 331 -2.14 -9.40 -7.54
N ASP A 332 -1.37 -9.51 -6.46
CA ASP A 332 -1.70 -10.31 -5.26
C ASP A 332 -2.72 -9.62 -4.34
N PHE A 333 -2.91 -8.30 -4.53
CA PHE A 333 -3.76 -7.41 -3.73
C PHE A 333 -4.78 -6.70 -4.64
N PRO A 334 -5.74 -7.42 -5.25
CA PRO A 334 -6.58 -6.89 -6.33
C PRO A 334 -7.47 -5.71 -5.93
N ILE A 335 -7.68 -5.48 -4.63
CA ILE A 335 -8.35 -4.27 -4.13
C ILE A 335 -7.58 -2.98 -4.48
N THR A 336 -6.25 -3.03 -4.50
CA THR A 336 -5.41 -1.84 -4.71
C THR A 336 -5.50 -1.30 -6.13
N PRO A 337 -5.32 -2.11 -7.19
CA PRO A 337 -5.57 -1.63 -8.55
C PRO A 337 -7.06 -1.34 -8.78
N SER A 338 -7.98 -2.05 -8.10
CA SER A 338 -9.41 -1.72 -8.18
C SER A 338 -9.69 -0.31 -7.70
N VAL A 339 -9.12 0.09 -6.56
CA VAL A 339 -9.23 1.44 -6.01
C VAL A 339 -8.48 2.45 -6.88
N ALA A 340 -7.28 2.12 -7.37
CA ALA A 340 -6.53 3.01 -8.27
C ALA A 340 -7.35 3.35 -9.53
N ILE A 341 -7.98 2.36 -10.15
CA ILE A 341 -8.76 2.51 -11.38
C ILE A 341 -10.11 3.18 -11.10
N ASP A 342 -10.91 2.69 -10.14
CA ASP A 342 -12.28 3.18 -9.90
C ASP A 342 -12.32 4.55 -9.21
N CYS A 343 -11.38 4.78 -8.29
CA CYS A 343 -11.43 5.93 -7.38
C CYS A 343 -10.41 7.01 -7.75
N PHE A 344 -9.21 6.64 -8.20
CA PHE A 344 -8.09 7.59 -8.33
C PHE A 344 -7.68 7.93 -9.77
N SER A 345 -8.17 7.18 -10.75
CA SER A 345 -7.91 7.51 -12.16
C SER A 345 -8.75 8.70 -12.61
N HIS A 346 -8.16 9.48 -13.51
CA HIS A 346 -8.77 10.60 -14.21
C HIS A 346 -9.46 11.62 -13.27
N ILE A 347 -9.01 11.72 -12.01
CA ILE A 347 -9.51 12.72 -11.07
C ILE A 347 -9.15 14.10 -11.62
N GLY A 348 -10.14 14.78 -12.20
CA GLY A 348 -10.09 16.22 -12.43
C GLY A 348 -10.32 17.00 -11.13
N LYS A 349 -9.83 18.25 -11.06
CA LYS A 349 -9.91 19.16 -9.89
C LYS A 349 -11.31 19.44 -9.29
N ASN A 350 -12.39 18.84 -9.80
CA ASN A 350 -13.77 19.12 -9.38
C ASN A 350 -14.54 17.82 -9.04
N MET A 351 -14.12 17.09 -8.01
CA MET A 351 -15.03 16.20 -7.30
C MET A 351 -15.87 17.01 -6.31
N SER A 352 -16.97 17.61 -6.79
CA SER A 352 -17.94 18.26 -5.91
C SER A 352 -18.86 17.21 -5.28
N GLY A 353 -18.87 17.10 -3.95
CA GLY A 353 -19.83 16.28 -3.21
C GLY A 353 -19.23 15.21 -2.29
N GLN A 354 -17.91 15.12 -2.18
CA GLN A 354 -17.24 14.25 -1.21
C GLN A 354 -16.94 15.05 0.06
N GLU A 355 -17.35 14.56 1.24
CA GLU A 355 -16.84 15.09 2.50
C GLU A 355 -15.32 14.88 2.51
N LYS A 356 -14.56 15.98 2.47
CA LYS A 356 -13.09 15.93 2.50
C LYS A 356 -12.65 15.86 3.96
N PRO A 357 -12.12 14.72 4.46
CA PRO A 357 -11.49 14.70 5.77
C PRO A 357 -10.31 15.67 5.76
N LEU A 358 -10.14 16.39 6.87
CA LEU A 358 -9.03 17.31 7.04
C LEU A 358 -7.73 16.52 7.17
N VAL A 359 -6.74 16.85 6.33
CA VAL A 359 -5.40 16.25 6.34
C VAL A 359 -4.43 17.16 7.09
N ILE A 360 -3.86 16.65 8.18
CA ILE A 360 -2.78 17.31 8.92
C ILE A 360 -1.46 16.62 8.55
N SER A 361 -0.43 17.40 8.19
CA SER A 361 0.90 16.81 8.02
C SER A 361 1.42 16.22 9.33
N HIS A 362 2.39 15.33 9.23
CA HIS A 362 3.16 14.90 10.39
C HIS A 362 4.64 15.18 10.13
N LYS A 363 5.09 16.31 10.65
CA LYS A 363 6.40 16.95 10.48
C LYS A 363 6.68 17.29 9.02
N GLY A 364 5.68 17.81 8.32
CA GLY A 364 5.67 17.95 6.86
C GLY A 364 5.53 16.61 6.15
N SER A 365 6.03 16.49 4.91
CA SER A 365 6.16 15.19 4.21
C SER A 365 7.39 14.44 4.69
N SER A 366 7.36 14.03 5.97
CA SER A 366 8.48 13.32 6.62
C SER A 366 8.79 11.94 6.00
N GLY A 367 7.88 11.41 5.16
CA GLY A 367 8.07 10.24 4.32
C GLY A 367 9.11 10.45 3.20
N ASP A 368 9.19 11.68 2.69
CA ASP A 368 10.00 12.04 1.51
C ASP A 368 11.25 12.83 1.86
N TYR A 369 11.20 13.63 2.93
CA TYR A 369 12.25 14.56 3.34
C TYR A 369 12.47 14.53 4.86
N PRO A 370 13.63 14.98 5.37
CA PRO A 370 13.85 15.14 6.80
C PRO A 370 12.77 15.98 7.48
N ASP A 371 12.34 15.50 8.64
CA ASP A 371 11.28 16.07 9.47
C ASP A 371 11.45 17.59 9.68
N CYS A 372 10.35 18.35 9.58
CA CYS A 372 10.28 19.79 9.88
C CYS A 372 11.23 20.68 9.04
N THR A 373 11.66 20.23 7.87
CA THR A 373 12.43 21.06 6.92
C THR A 373 11.52 21.85 5.97
N ASP A 374 12.07 22.93 5.40
CA ASP A 374 11.44 23.68 4.31
C ASP A 374 10.96 22.80 3.16
N LEU A 375 11.75 21.82 2.73
CA LEU A 375 11.39 20.86 1.68
C LEU A 375 10.25 19.92 2.12
N ALA A 376 10.27 19.42 3.36
CA ALA A 376 9.20 18.59 3.88
C ALA A 376 7.86 19.36 3.90
N TYR A 377 7.87 20.63 4.30
CA TYR A 377 6.67 21.47 4.31
C TYR A 377 6.20 21.84 2.90
N GLN A 378 7.11 22.23 2.00
CA GLN A 378 6.77 22.52 0.60
C GLN A 378 6.17 21.30 -0.10
N ARG A 379 6.71 20.10 0.16
CA ARG A 379 6.17 18.85 -0.36
C ARG A 379 4.75 18.60 0.16
N ALA A 380 4.53 18.72 1.47
CA ALA A 380 3.18 18.58 2.05
C ALA A 380 2.16 19.57 1.46
N ILE A 381 2.56 20.82 1.21
CA ILE A 381 1.74 21.83 0.53
C ILE A 381 1.38 21.39 -0.90
N SER A 382 2.37 20.90 -1.66
CA SER A 382 2.18 20.41 -3.02
C SER A 382 1.27 19.18 -3.08
N ASP A 383 1.33 18.33 -2.06
CA ASP A 383 0.51 17.11 -1.97
C ASP A 383 -0.92 17.40 -1.51
N GLY A 384 -1.22 18.65 -1.10
CA GLY A 384 -2.58 19.12 -0.82
C GLY A 384 -3.02 19.05 0.64
N VAL A 385 -2.07 19.13 1.58
CA VAL A 385 -2.33 19.19 3.02
C VAL A 385 -3.24 20.36 3.40
N ASP A 386 -4.15 20.14 4.36
CA ASP A 386 -5.05 21.19 4.85
C ASP A 386 -4.44 21.94 6.04
N VAL A 387 -3.71 21.26 6.91
CA VAL A 387 -3.04 21.85 8.10
C VAL A 387 -1.60 21.38 8.18
N LEU A 388 -0.66 22.33 8.29
CA LEU A 388 0.74 22.02 8.52
C LEU A 388 1.04 21.95 10.02
N ASP A 389 1.84 20.98 10.44
CA ASP A 389 2.25 20.82 11.84
C ASP A 389 3.68 21.29 12.13
N CYS A 390 3.90 21.86 13.30
CA CYS A 390 5.20 22.28 13.80
C CYS A 390 5.33 21.87 15.27
N PRO A 391 6.02 20.75 15.57
CA PRO A 391 6.53 20.50 16.91
C PRO A 391 7.60 21.54 17.24
N VAL A 392 7.35 22.32 18.29
CA VAL A 392 8.19 23.45 18.68
C VAL A 392 9.20 23.00 19.72
N GLN A 393 10.47 23.29 19.45
CA GLN A 393 11.58 23.13 20.38
C GLN A 393 12.20 24.49 20.67
N MET A 394 12.88 24.60 21.81
CA MET A 394 13.60 25.82 22.20
C MET A 394 15.09 25.66 21.98
N THR A 395 15.71 26.68 21.38
CA THR A 395 17.16 26.81 21.29
C THR A 395 17.72 27.47 22.56
N LYS A 396 19.03 27.36 22.76
CA LYS A 396 19.75 27.97 23.90
C LYS A 396 19.54 29.48 24.01
N ASP A 397 19.44 30.15 22.88
CA ASP A 397 19.21 31.60 22.75
C ASP A 397 17.71 31.98 22.77
N GLY A 398 16.83 31.05 23.17
CA GLY A 398 15.41 31.32 23.40
C GLY A 398 14.57 31.45 22.14
N ILE A 399 15.04 30.94 21.01
CA ILE A 399 14.32 31.01 19.73
C ILE A 399 13.46 29.74 19.57
N PRO A 400 12.14 29.86 19.32
CA PRO A 400 11.28 28.72 19.02
C PRO A 400 11.48 28.25 17.57
N VAL A 401 11.73 26.95 17.39
CA VAL A 401 12.03 26.32 16.09
C VAL A 401 11.16 25.09 15.85
N CYS A 402 10.84 24.81 14.58
CA CYS A 402 10.14 23.58 14.21
C CYS A 402 11.15 22.43 14.10
N LEU A 403 11.10 21.50 15.05
CA LEU A 403 11.99 20.33 15.11
C LEU A 403 11.24 19.12 15.66
N GLY A 404 11.43 17.97 15.02
CA GLY A 404 10.67 16.77 15.33
C GLY A 404 10.96 16.14 16.71
N SER A 405 12.04 16.53 17.38
CA SER A 405 12.48 16.01 18.68
C SER A 405 13.33 17.06 19.39
N ILE A 406 13.27 17.07 20.73
CA ILE A 406 14.18 17.84 21.59
C ILE A 406 15.61 17.30 21.54
N ASN A 407 15.79 16.03 21.15
CA ASN A 407 17.08 15.40 20.93
C ASN A 407 17.50 15.51 19.47
N LEU A 408 18.51 16.34 19.21
CA LEU A 408 19.11 16.56 17.89
C LEU A 408 19.75 15.28 17.32
N GLY A 409 20.02 14.25 18.13
CA GLY A 409 20.53 12.97 17.64
C GLY A 409 19.53 12.15 16.80
N GLU A 410 18.23 12.44 16.85
CA GLU A 410 17.20 11.63 16.18
C GLU A 410 16.98 12.01 14.71
N PHE A 411 16.89 13.32 14.42
CA PHE A 411 16.53 13.85 13.09
C PHE A 411 17.59 14.77 12.50
N THR A 412 18.81 14.74 13.04
CA THR A 412 19.96 15.46 12.49
C THR A 412 21.22 14.58 12.60
N LEU A 413 22.31 15.01 11.97
CA LEU A 413 23.62 14.39 12.13
C LEU A 413 24.44 15.02 13.28
N ALA A 414 23.80 15.57 14.31
CA ALA A 414 24.48 16.21 15.45
C ALA A 414 25.45 15.25 16.15
N ALA A 415 25.08 13.98 16.31
CA ALA A 415 25.93 12.96 16.91
C ALA A 415 27.17 12.60 16.05
N GLN A 416 27.15 12.93 14.75
CA GLN A 416 28.29 12.77 13.83
C GLN A 416 29.02 14.10 13.55
N SER A 417 28.71 15.14 14.32
CA SER A 417 29.29 16.48 14.16
C SER A 417 30.25 16.82 15.33
N GLN A 418 30.74 18.05 15.37
CA GLN A 418 31.52 18.59 16.49
C GLN A 418 30.77 18.56 17.84
N PHE A 419 29.45 18.39 17.82
CA PHE A 419 28.61 18.32 19.02
C PHE A 419 28.53 16.91 19.64
N SER A 420 29.21 15.90 19.05
CA SER A 420 29.21 14.51 19.54
C SER A 420 29.66 14.37 21.00
N ASN A 421 30.47 15.31 21.50
CA ASN A 421 30.98 15.30 22.88
C ASN A 421 30.06 16.04 23.87
N GLN A 422 28.93 16.58 23.41
CA GLN A 422 27.98 17.33 24.24
C GLN A 422 26.77 16.48 24.66
N THR A 423 26.91 15.15 24.64
CA THR A 423 25.84 14.23 25.02
C THR A 423 25.59 14.27 26.52
N ILE A 424 24.32 14.39 26.92
CA ILE A 424 23.87 14.40 28.31
C ILE A 424 22.73 13.38 28.45
N SER A 425 22.59 12.75 29.61
CA SER A 425 21.43 11.91 29.92
C SER A 425 20.47 12.66 30.83
N ILE A 426 19.19 12.72 30.45
CA ILE A 426 18.14 13.45 31.17
C ILE A 426 16.99 12.47 31.46
N PRO A 427 16.97 11.85 32.66
CA PRO A 427 15.96 10.86 33.02
C PRO A 427 14.52 11.36 32.96
N GLU A 428 14.29 12.64 33.29
CA GLU A 428 12.96 13.28 33.24
C GLU A 428 12.36 13.31 31.83
N LEU A 429 13.21 13.30 30.80
CA LEU A 429 12.80 13.22 29.39
C LEU A 429 12.90 11.78 28.84
N GLY A 430 13.40 10.82 29.63
CA GLY A 430 13.63 9.45 29.18
C GLY A 430 14.73 9.31 28.12
N ILE A 431 15.66 10.27 28.02
CA ILE A 431 16.68 10.31 26.96
C ILE A 431 18.06 10.06 27.55
N GLU A 432 18.76 9.05 27.05
CA GLU A 432 20.16 8.76 27.37
C GLU A 432 21.09 9.26 26.26
N ASN A 433 22.26 9.82 26.64
CA ASN A 433 23.29 10.30 25.71
C ASN A 433 22.74 11.21 24.59
N GLY A 434 21.79 12.09 24.90
CA GLY A 434 21.15 13.00 23.96
C GLY A 434 21.94 14.29 23.75
N ILE A 435 21.79 14.89 22.56
CA ILE A 435 22.27 16.24 22.27
C ILE A 435 21.02 17.12 22.15
N PHE A 436 20.81 18.06 23.07
CA PHE A 436 19.52 18.74 23.18
C PHE A 436 19.49 20.08 22.46
N THR A 437 18.32 20.45 21.94
CA THR A 437 18.11 21.73 21.23
C THR A 437 18.44 22.93 22.11
N PHE A 438 18.12 22.87 23.40
CA PHE A 438 18.36 23.96 24.35
C PHE A 438 19.83 24.13 24.77
N ASN A 439 20.73 23.23 24.35
CA ASN A 439 22.18 23.36 24.55
C ASN A 439 22.88 24.12 23.41
N LEU A 440 22.22 24.27 22.26
CA LEU A 440 22.79 24.92 21.07
C LEU A 440 22.00 26.17 20.68
N THR A 441 22.70 27.18 20.18
CA THR A 441 22.08 28.37 19.59
C THR A 441 21.38 28.04 18.28
N TRP A 442 20.44 28.87 17.84
CA TRP A 442 19.80 28.70 16.54
C TRP A 442 20.83 28.65 15.40
N SER A 443 21.85 29.52 15.43
CA SER A 443 22.89 29.54 14.41
C SER A 443 23.69 28.23 14.34
N GLU A 444 23.91 27.55 15.48
CA GLU A 444 24.58 26.25 15.51
C GLU A 444 23.67 25.16 14.95
N ILE A 445 22.37 25.17 15.29
CA ILE A 445 21.37 24.22 14.80
C ILE A 445 21.17 24.38 13.28
N GLN A 446 21.18 25.61 12.75
CA GLN A 446 21.12 25.85 11.30
C GLN A 446 22.30 25.24 10.54
N GLY A 447 23.45 25.05 11.21
CA GLY A 447 24.63 24.40 10.64
C GLY A 447 24.55 22.88 10.62
N LEU A 448 23.58 22.27 11.30
CA LEU A 448 23.41 20.82 11.32
C LEU A 448 22.81 20.32 10.01
N GLN A 449 23.27 19.15 9.56
CA GLN A 449 22.62 18.43 8.47
C GLN A 449 21.36 17.73 9.00
N PRO A 450 20.18 17.98 8.42
CA PRO A 450 18.99 17.20 8.72
C PRO A 450 19.20 15.73 8.38
N ALA A 451 18.45 14.84 9.03
CA ALA A 451 18.47 13.41 8.74
C ALA A 451 17.04 12.87 8.69
N ILE A 452 16.69 12.18 7.61
CA ILE A 452 15.36 11.59 7.45
C ILE A 452 15.15 10.47 8.47
N SER A 453 13.97 10.47 9.08
CA SER A 453 13.58 9.43 10.03
C SER A 453 13.34 8.10 9.30
N ASN A 454 13.77 6.98 9.87
CA ASN A 454 13.58 5.65 9.30
C ASN A 454 12.92 4.72 10.34
N PRO A 455 11.60 4.83 10.58
CA PRO A 455 10.93 4.09 11.66
C PRO A 455 11.04 2.56 11.58
N TYR A 456 11.32 2.04 10.38
CA TYR A 456 11.40 0.61 10.08
C TYR A 456 12.80 0.19 9.58
N ALA A 457 13.84 0.92 9.96
CA ALA A 457 15.24 0.63 9.59
C ALA A 457 15.69 -0.79 9.99
N SER A 458 15.20 -1.32 11.11
CA SER A 458 15.47 -2.70 11.56
C SER A 458 14.95 -3.76 10.58
N SER A 459 13.86 -3.43 9.88
CA SER A 459 13.28 -4.25 8.81
C SER A 459 13.85 -3.93 7.42
N ARG A 460 14.93 -3.14 7.35
CA ARG A 460 15.56 -2.66 6.09
C ARG A 460 14.62 -1.86 5.19
N LEU A 461 13.58 -1.26 5.78
CA LEU A 461 12.66 -0.39 5.08
C LEU A 461 13.08 1.07 5.35
N TYR A 462 13.79 1.63 4.39
CA TYR A 462 14.35 2.98 4.46
C TYR A 462 13.47 3.96 3.69
N ARG A 463 13.32 5.19 4.19
CA ARG A 463 12.75 6.30 3.42
C ARG A 463 13.73 6.79 2.36
N ASN A 464 13.26 7.73 1.53
CA ASN A 464 13.95 8.27 0.35
C ASN A 464 15.47 8.53 0.58
N PRO A 465 16.35 7.66 0.04
CA PRO A 465 17.79 7.81 0.24
C PRO A 465 18.42 9.04 -0.42
N ASN A 466 17.85 9.54 -1.52
CA ASN A 466 18.38 10.70 -2.25
C ASN A 466 18.12 12.00 -1.49
N SER A 467 17.00 12.07 -0.78
CA SER A 467 16.61 13.23 0.02
C SER A 467 17.02 13.13 1.49
N LYS A 468 17.75 12.08 1.90
CA LYS A 468 17.95 11.72 3.31
C LYS A 468 18.56 12.81 4.21
N ASN A 469 19.24 13.80 3.63
CA ASN A 469 19.83 14.94 4.35
C ASN A 469 19.43 16.30 3.75
N ALA A 470 18.36 16.34 2.96
CA ALA A 470 17.95 17.55 2.23
C ALA A 470 17.12 18.50 3.11
N GLY A 471 17.12 19.78 2.72
CA GLY A 471 16.30 20.82 3.35
C GLY A 471 17.00 21.56 4.50
N LYS A 472 16.29 22.51 5.09
CA LYS A 472 16.73 23.36 6.20
C LYS A 472 15.64 23.49 7.25
N PHE A 473 16.03 23.47 8.52
CA PHE A 473 15.12 23.74 9.63
C PHE A 473 14.62 25.20 9.61
N MET A 474 13.49 25.44 10.25
CA MET A 474 12.82 26.74 10.26
C MET A 474 12.55 27.20 11.69
N THR A 475 12.61 28.52 11.91
CA THR A 475 12.02 29.12 13.11
C THR A 475 10.49 29.03 13.03
N LEU A 476 9.82 29.11 14.17
CA LEU A 476 8.35 29.13 14.20
C LEU A 476 7.78 30.28 13.35
N SER A 477 8.40 31.46 13.39
CA SER A 477 8.00 32.60 12.54
C SER A 477 8.10 32.28 11.06
N ALA A 478 9.22 31.71 10.59
CA ALA A 478 9.41 31.38 9.18
C ALA A 478 8.43 30.29 8.71
N PHE A 479 8.09 29.33 9.58
CA PHE A 479 7.05 28.34 9.32
C PHE A 479 5.66 28.98 9.16
N LEU A 480 5.31 29.94 10.03
CA LEU A 480 4.05 30.68 9.94
C LEU A 480 3.96 31.53 8.66
N ASP A 481 5.07 32.14 8.23
CA ASP A 481 5.16 32.87 6.95
C ASP A 481 4.90 31.92 5.77
N LEU A 482 5.56 30.74 5.77
CA LEU A 482 5.36 29.72 4.75
C LEU A 482 3.90 29.27 4.68
N ALA A 483 3.31 28.90 5.81
CA ALA A 483 1.92 28.43 5.87
C ALA A 483 0.92 29.52 5.44
N ASN A 484 1.16 30.78 5.80
CA ASN A 484 0.28 31.88 5.43
C ASN A 484 0.38 32.22 3.93
N SER A 485 1.56 32.08 3.33
CA SER A 485 1.78 32.28 1.89
C SER A 485 1.10 31.20 1.03
N ALA A 486 0.86 30.01 1.58
CA ALA A 486 0.22 28.90 0.88
C ALA A 486 -1.32 29.05 0.89
N SER A 487 -1.91 29.25 -0.30
CA SER A 487 -3.36 29.41 -0.43
C SER A 487 -4.15 28.13 -0.14
N SER A 488 -3.55 26.95 -0.39
CA SER A 488 -4.16 25.63 -0.16
C SER A 488 -4.23 25.24 1.32
N VAL A 489 -3.31 25.76 2.14
CA VAL A 489 -3.26 25.49 3.58
C VAL A 489 -4.36 26.28 4.28
N SER A 490 -5.17 25.63 5.10
CA SER A 490 -6.27 26.24 5.87
C SER A 490 -5.88 26.60 7.30
N GLY A 491 -4.85 25.94 7.86
CA GLY A 491 -4.41 26.16 9.22
C GLY A 491 -3.02 25.64 9.53
N VAL A 492 -2.59 25.86 10.77
CA VAL A 492 -1.36 25.31 11.35
C VAL A 492 -1.64 24.63 12.68
N LEU A 493 -0.88 23.58 12.98
CA LEU A 493 -0.90 22.84 14.24
C LEU A 493 0.44 23.01 14.93
N ILE A 494 0.48 23.79 16.01
CA ILE A 494 1.67 23.99 16.82
C ILE A 494 1.64 22.99 17.98
N ILE A 495 2.65 22.13 18.05
CA ILE A 495 2.73 21.07 19.06
C ILE A 495 3.75 21.49 20.12
N ILE A 496 3.33 21.50 21.38
CA ILE A 496 4.13 21.91 22.53
C ILE A 496 4.22 20.75 23.51
N GLU A 497 5.41 20.18 23.63
CA GLU A 497 5.76 19.13 24.60
C GLU A 497 6.88 19.62 25.52
N ASP A 498 7.19 18.84 26.56
CA ASP A 498 8.30 19.09 27.50
C ASP A 498 8.26 20.47 28.20
N ALA A 499 7.10 21.14 28.20
CA ALA A 499 6.97 22.53 28.61
C ALA A 499 7.37 22.78 30.07
N ALA A 500 7.00 21.87 30.98
CA ALA A 500 7.37 21.96 32.39
C ALA A 500 8.89 21.81 32.58
N TYR A 501 9.50 20.84 31.89
CA TYR A 501 10.94 20.63 31.95
C TYR A 501 11.70 21.86 31.45
N LEU A 502 11.37 22.35 30.25
CA LEU A 502 12.04 23.51 29.65
C LEU A 502 11.90 24.77 30.52
N ALA A 503 10.71 25.00 31.11
CA ALA A 503 10.49 26.16 31.98
C ALA A 503 11.23 26.05 33.32
N GLU A 504 11.16 24.90 33.99
CA GLU A 504 11.67 24.73 35.36
C GLU A 504 13.17 24.44 35.42
N LYS A 505 13.70 23.71 34.43
CA LYS A 505 15.10 23.26 34.42
C LYS A 505 16.00 24.13 33.57
N GLU A 506 15.51 24.56 32.41
CA GLU A 506 16.30 25.34 31.44
C GLU A 506 15.97 26.84 31.46
N GLY A 507 14.89 27.25 32.16
CA GLY A 507 14.43 28.64 32.17
C GLY A 507 13.87 29.11 30.82
N LEU A 508 13.50 28.18 29.94
CA LEU A 508 13.00 28.41 28.59
C LEU A 508 11.51 28.05 28.52
N SER A 509 10.62 29.01 28.76
CA SER A 509 9.18 28.75 28.63
C SER A 509 8.75 28.68 27.15
N VAL A 510 8.73 27.47 26.60
CA VAL A 510 8.23 27.21 25.22
C VAL A 510 6.80 27.71 25.03
N THR A 511 5.96 27.59 26.07
CA THR A 511 4.57 28.07 26.03
C THR A 511 4.51 29.59 25.88
N ASP A 512 5.34 30.34 26.62
CA ASP A 512 5.39 31.80 26.50
C ASP A 512 6.02 32.22 25.17
N ALA A 513 7.11 31.56 24.75
CA ALA A 513 7.76 31.84 23.47
C ALA A 513 6.81 31.67 22.27
N VAL A 514 5.97 30.62 22.27
CA VAL A 514 4.94 30.43 21.26
C VAL A 514 3.88 31.53 21.34
N LEU A 515 3.36 31.84 22.53
CA LEU A 515 2.38 32.92 22.71
C LEU A 515 2.89 34.26 22.22
N ASP A 516 4.13 34.62 22.54
CA ASP A 516 4.77 35.86 22.12
C ASP A 516 4.96 35.89 20.60
N THR A 517 5.39 34.79 20.01
CA THR A 517 5.51 34.65 18.55
C THR A 517 4.15 34.87 17.86
N LEU A 518 3.09 34.23 18.37
CA LEU A 518 1.73 34.36 17.81
C LEU A 518 1.14 35.76 18.01
N LYS A 519 1.40 36.42 19.14
CA LYS A 519 0.98 37.80 19.40
C LYS A 519 1.64 38.78 18.45
N ASN A 520 2.95 38.66 18.26
CA ASN A 520 3.72 39.47 17.32
C ASN A 520 3.24 39.26 15.87
N TYR A 521 2.88 38.03 15.52
CA TYR A 521 2.38 37.69 14.19
C TYR A 521 0.90 38.10 13.96
N SER A 522 0.09 38.19 15.03
CA SER A 522 -1.30 38.67 14.95
C SER A 522 -1.39 40.20 14.85
N GLY A 523 -0.43 40.93 15.44
CA GLY A 523 -0.33 42.39 15.38
C GLY A 523 -0.01 42.94 13.98
N SER A 524 0.48 42.09 13.07
CA SER A 524 0.79 42.43 11.68
C SER A 524 -0.35 42.12 10.70
N SER A 525 -1.63 42.11 11.11
CA SER A 525 -2.81 42.03 10.22
C SER A 525 -2.87 40.85 9.23
N GLN A 526 -2.06 39.80 9.41
CA GLN A 526 -1.78 38.80 8.35
C GLN A 526 -2.29 37.37 8.62
N LEU A 527 -2.72 37.00 9.83
CA LEU A 527 -3.19 35.63 10.10
C LEU A 527 -4.65 35.42 9.71
N VAL A 528 -4.87 34.94 8.48
CA VAL A 528 -6.20 34.47 8.01
C VAL A 528 -6.40 32.98 8.30
N LYS A 529 -5.33 32.26 8.65
CA LYS A 529 -5.33 30.80 8.83
C LYS A 529 -5.74 30.40 10.25
N LYS A 530 -6.37 29.24 10.38
CA LYS A 530 -6.73 28.63 11.67
C LYS A 530 -5.47 28.21 12.44
N ILE A 531 -5.39 28.51 13.73
CA ILE A 531 -4.29 28.08 14.60
C ILE A 531 -4.81 27.03 15.58
N MET A 532 -4.14 25.88 15.58
CA MET A 532 -4.39 24.77 16.48
C MET A 532 -3.19 24.61 17.40
N ILE A 533 -3.43 24.43 18.71
CA ILE A 533 -2.38 24.19 19.70
C ILE A 533 -2.57 22.78 20.25
N GLN A 534 -1.56 21.94 20.08
CA GLN A 534 -1.57 20.57 20.58
C GLN A 534 -0.59 20.39 21.74
N SER A 535 -1.01 19.65 22.76
CA SER A 535 -0.12 19.19 23.84
C SER A 535 -0.67 17.94 24.52
N THR A 536 0.22 17.12 25.08
CA THR A 536 -0.12 16.08 26.06
C THR A 536 -0.37 16.66 27.47
N ASN A 537 -0.03 17.93 27.70
CA ASN A 537 -0.13 18.60 28.99
C ASN A 537 -1.34 19.55 29.02
N SER A 538 -2.35 19.25 29.83
CA SER A 538 -3.55 20.09 29.96
C SER A 538 -3.24 21.51 30.45
N SER A 539 -2.20 21.70 31.27
CA SER A 539 -1.75 23.00 31.75
C SER A 539 -1.33 23.96 30.62
N VAL A 540 -0.72 23.44 29.55
CA VAL A 540 -0.37 24.20 28.34
C VAL A 540 -1.66 24.67 27.67
N LEU A 541 -2.61 23.76 27.41
CA LEU A 541 -3.88 24.08 26.75
C LEU A 541 -4.71 25.08 27.57
N ILE A 542 -4.78 24.92 28.90
CA ILE A 542 -5.45 25.87 29.79
C ILE A 542 -4.84 27.27 29.70
N LYS A 543 -3.51 27.38 29.53
CA LYS A 543 -2.83 28.67 29.36
C LYS A 543 -3.22 29.33 28.04
N PHE A 544 -3.29 28.58 26.94
CA PHE A 544 -3.76 29.09 25.65
C PHE A 544 -5.27 29.39 25.64
N LYS A 545 -6.08 28.68 26.42
CA LYS A 545 -7.54 28.92 26.54
C LYS A 545 -7.89 30.32 27.05
N LYS A 546 -6.97 30.97 27.76
CA LYS A 546 -7.14 32.37 28.21
C LYS A 546 -7.13 33.35 27.04
N GLU A 547 -6.63 32.94 25.89
CA GLU A 547 -6.59 33.70 24.64
C GLU A 547 -7.69 33.15 23.70
N SER A 548 -8.54 33.99 23.12
CA SER A 548 -9.84 33.54 22.54
C SER A 548 -9.79 32.94 21.12
N ASN A 549 -8.61 32.69 20.55
CA ASN A 549 -8.45 32.54 19.10
C ASN A 549 -7.85 31.21 18.62
N TYR A 550 -7.70 30.21 19.51
CA TYR A 550 -7.01 28.95 19.20
C TYR A 550 -7.95 27.76 19.34
N GLU A 551 -7.84 26.79 18.43
CA GLU A 551 -8.38 25.45 18.69
C GLU A 551 -7.40 24.68 19.56
N LEU A 552 -7.87 24.19 20.70
CA LEU A 552 -7.04 23.45 21.65
C LEU A 552 -7.19 21.95 21.43
N VAL A 553 -6.08 21.27 21.18
CA VAL A 553 -6.03 19.87 20.78
C VAL A 553 -5.30 19.06 21.84
N TYR A 554 -6.01 18.18 22.53
CA TYR A 554 -5.40 17.30 23.51
C TYR A 554 -4.89 16.03 22.85
N TRP A 555 -3.60 15.73 22.99
CA TRP A 555 -3.03 14.50 22.45
C TRP A 555 -3.02 13.39 23.50
N ILE A 556 -3.78 12.32 23.23
CA ILE A 556 -3.74 11.08 24.00
C ILE A 556 -2.68 10.17 23.38
N GLU A 557 -1.51 10.08 24.01
CA GLU A 557 -0.39 9.27 23.50
C GLU A 557 -0.70 7.78 23.51
N GLU A 558 -1.35 7.31 24.57
CA GLU A 558 -1.65 5.90 24.74
C GLU A 558 -2.73 5.41 23.79
N SER A 559 -2.60 4.15 23.36
CA SER A 559 -3.65 3.49 22.58
C SER A 559 -4.81 3.06 23.47
N ILE A 560 -5.79 3.95 23.63
CA ILE A 560 -7.01 3.69 24.40
C ILE A 560 -8.05 2.89 23.60
N ARG A 561 -8.82 2.04 24.27
CA ARG A 561 -9.98 1.32 23.66
C ARG A 561 -11.32 1.88 24.09
N ASP A 562 -11.35 2.56 25.22
CA ASP A 562 -12.52 3.21 25.81
C ASP A 562 -12.04 4.36 26.73
N VAL A 563 -12.95 5.23 27.14
CA VAL A 563 -12.71 6.37 28.04
C VAL A 563 -13.97 6.70 28.84
N ASP A 564 -13.86 6.94 30.14
CA ASP A 564 -15.03 7.26 30.97
C ASP A 564 -15.64 8.63 30.61
N ASN A 565 -16.97 8.75 30.72
CA ASN A 565 -17.68 10.00 30.42
C ASN A 565 -17.21 11.18 31.30
N SER A 566 -16.85 10.92 32.56
CA SER A 566 -16.28 11.92 33.46
C SER A 566 -14.94 12.44 32.94
N THR A 567 -14.09 11.55 32.43
CA THR A 567 -12.79 11.91 31.84
C THR A 567 -12.97 12.71 30.55
N ILE A 568 -13.93 12.35 29.69
CA ILE A 568 -14.23 13.14 28.48
C ILE A 568 -14.71 14.55 28.85
N THR A 569 -15.55 14.66 29.89
CA THR A 569 -16.03 15.95 30.40
C THR A 569 -14.88 16.81 30.92
N GLU A 570 -13.92 16.21 31.61
CA GLU A 570 -12.70 16.88 32.05
C GLU A 570 -11.85 17.35 30.86
N ILE A 571 -11.63 16.50 29.86
CA ILE A 571 -10.91 16.87 28.63
C ILE A 571 -11.58 18.06 27.94
N LYS A 572 -12.91 18.03 27.79
CA LYS A 572 -13.69 19.12 27.19
C LYS A 572 -13.56 20.43 27.96
N SER A 573 -13.23 20.38 29.25
CA SER A 573 -13.01 21.59 30.05
C SER A 573 -11.76 22.38 29.61
N PHE A 574 -10.80 21.77 28.91
CA PHE A 574 -9.57 22.42 28.47
C PHE A 574 -9.21 22.24 26.99
N ALA A 575 -9.91 21.36 26.25
CA ALA A 575 -9.66 21.11 24.83
C ALA A 575 -10.95 21.13 23.98
N ASP A 576 -10.80 21.53 22.72
CA ASP A 576 -11.87 21.53 21.71
C ASP A 576 -11.85 20.23 20.89
N SER A 577 -10.67 19.63 20.77
CA SER A 577 -10.39 18.48 19.93
C SER A 577 -9.42 17.52 20.61
N VAL A 578 -9.36 16.28 20.14
CA VAL A 578 -8.44 15.25 20.61
C VAL A 578 -7.72 14.57 19.47
N VAL A 579 -6.46 14.19 19.71
CA VAL A 579 -5.70 13.30 18.83
C VAL A 579 -5.56 11.94 19.50
N VAL A 580 -5.90 10.88 18.76
CA VAL A 580 -5.77 9.48 19.21
C VAL A 580 -4.96 8.65 18.23
N SER A 581 -4.39 7.54 18.72
CA SER A 581 -3.69 6.57 17.88
C SER A 581 -4.65 5.85 16.91
N LYS A 582 -4.19 5.45 15.73
CA LYS A 582 -4.94 4.58 14.80
C LYS A 582 -5.28 3.24 15.45
N ASN A 583 -4.42 2.78 16.37
CA ASN A 583 -4.64 1.56 17.14
C ASN A 583 -5.74 1.72 18.19
N SER A 584 -6.08 2.95 18.58
CA SER A 584 -7.26 3.22 19.41
C SER A 584 -8.56 3.00 18.64
N VAL A 585 -8.56 3.26 17.33
CA VAL A 585 -9.74 3.11 16.45
C VAL A 585 -9.82 1.68 15.89
N PHE A 586 -8.70 1.19 15.37
CA PHE A 586 -8.56 -0.11 14.74
C PHE A 586 -7.45 -0.91 15.43
N PRO A 587 -7.73 -1.51 16.60
CA PRO A 587 -6.75 -2.30 17.32
C PRO A 587 -6.34 -3.53 16.51
N ASP A 588 -5.04 -3.80 16.44
CA ASP A 588 -4.51 -5.02 15.86
C ASP A 588 -4.10 -6.05 16.93
N ASN A 589 -3.98 -7.31 16.51
CA ASN A 589 -3.38 -8.40 17.27
C ASN A 589 -2.57 -9.25 16.31
N GLN A 590 -1.28 -9.43 16.60
CA GLN A 590 -0.33 -10.02 15.65
C GLN A 590 -0.47 -9.38 14.27
N ALA A 591 -0.77 -8.08 14.29
CA ALA A 591 -0.81 -7.22 13.13
C ALA A 591 -1.97 -7.56 12.14
N TYR A 592 -3.00 -8.25 12.64
CA TYR A 592 -4.34 -8.30 12.05
C TYR A 592 -5.32 -7.41 12.82
N LEU A 593 -6.17 -6.66 12.13
CA LEU A 593 -7.24 -5.90 12.80
C LEU A 593 -8.20 -6.84 13.53
N THR A 594 -8.47 -6.52 14.79
CA THR A 594 -9.37 -7.30 15.66
C THR A 594 -10.81 -6.78 15.65
N GLY A 595 -11.00 -5.54 15.20
CA GLY A 595 -12.30 -4.88 15.11
C GLY A 595 -12.15 -3.37 15.02
N MET A 596 -13.28 -2.67 15.12
CA MET A 596 -13.35 -1.22 15.27
C MET A 596 -13.87 -0.92 16.67
N THR A 597 -13.26 0.03 17.38
CA THR A 597 -13.77 0.53 18.67
C THR A 597 -14.83 1.61 18.45
N ASP A 598 -15.54 1.97 19.51
CA ASP A 598 -16.52 3.07 19.51
C ASP A 598 -15.94 4.40 20.03
N ILE A 599 -14.62 4.47 20.22
CA ILE A 599 -13.95 5.63 20.84
C ILE A 599 -14.22 6.93 20.09
N VAL A 600 -14.22 6.89 18.75
CA VAL A 600 -14.48 8.07 17.90
C VAL A 600 -15.91 8.55 18.09
N GLN A 601 -16.88 7.64 18.08
CA GLN A 601 -18.30 7.97 18.31
C GLN A 601 -18.50 8.55 19.71
N LYS A 602 -17.85 7.96 20.73
CA LYS A 602 -17.95 8.38 22.12
C LYS A 602 -17.40 9.80 22.33
N LEU A 603 -16.22 10.10 21.79
CA LEU A 603 -15.63 11.44 21.86
C LEU A 603 -16.47 12.48 21.11
N LYS A 604 -16.96 12.14 19.90
CA LYS A 604 -17.83 13.04 19.11
C LYS A 604 -19.17 13.33 19.80
N ALA A 605 -19.70 12.40 20.60
CA ALA A 605 -20.92 12.61 21.37
C ALA A 605 -20.80 13.70 22.45
N PHE A 606 -19.57 14.06 22.83
CA PHE A 606 -19.23 15.18 23.73
C PHE A 606 -18.75 16.42 22.97
N GLU A 607 -19.04 16.50 21.67
CA GLU A 607 -18.68 17.63 20.81
C GLU A 607 -17.15 17.88 20.74
N LEU A 608 -16.34 16.83 20.88
CA LEU A 608 -14.90 16.88 20.60
C LEU A 608 -14.66 16.49 19.15
N SER A 609 -13.90 17.31 18.41
CA SER A 609 -13.36 16.84 17.13
C SER A 609 -12.28 15.79 17.39
N VAL A 610 -12.19 14.78 16.53
CA VAL A 610 -11.25 13.66 16.72
C VAL A 610 -10.34 13.58 15.50
N TYR A 611 -9.04 13.74 15.74
CA TYR A 611 -7.98 13.49 14.77
C TYR A 611 -7.32 12.15 15.09
N VAL A 612 -6.99 11.38 14.06
CA VAL A 612 -6.41 10.04 14.21
C VAL A 612 -5.01 10.03 13.60
N GLN A 613 -4.04 9.49 14.32
CA GLN A 613 -2.65 9.38 13.85
C GLN A 613 -2.03 8.02 14.23
N ARG A 614 -0.97 7.53 13.61
CA ARG A 614 -0.28 8.07 12.46
C ARG A 614 -0.48 7.13 11.28
N PHE A 615 -0.91 7.68 10.17
CA PHE A 615 -0.97 6.97 8.90
C PHE A 615 0.40 7.07 8.22
N ARG A 616 0.86 5.94 7.68
CA ARG A 616 2.13 5.80 6.95
C ARG A 616 1.92 4.80 5.82
N ASN A 617 2.47 5.11 4.66
CA ASN A 617 2.50 4.20 3.53
C ASN A 617 3.54 3.10 3.71
N GLU A 618 4.61 3.39 4.48
CA GLU A 618 5.56 2.38 4.90
C GLU A 618 4.89 1.42 5.87
N PHE A 619 4.80 0.14 5.50
CA PHE A 619 4.41 -0.90 6.43
C PHE A 619 5.33 -2.11 6.30
N TYR A 620 5.64 -2.70 7.45
CA TYR A 620 6.24 -4.02 7.50
C TYR A 620 5.11 -5.06 7.44
N VAL A 621 5.32 -6.10 6.64
CA VAL A 621 4.35 -7.14 6.22
C VAL A 621 3.57 -7.80 7.36
N SER A 622 3.97 -7.60 8.62
CA SER A 622 3.19 -8.03 9.77
C SER A 622 1.81 -7.36 9.81
N SER A 623 1.67 -6.05 9.56
CA SER A 623 0.38 -5.35 9.75
C SER A 623 -0.50 -5.35 8.52
N LEU A 624 -1.13 -6.50 8.24
CA LEU A 624 -2.30 -6.57 7.35
C LEU A 624 -3.51 -5.95 8.05
N GLY A 625 -3.54 -4.62 8.02
CA GLY A 625 -4.75 -3.84 8.17
C GLY A 625 -5.71 -4.23 7.05
N LEU A 626 -6.68 -5.12 7.30
CA LEU A 626 -7.72 -5.40 6.32
C LEU A 626 -8.44 -4.10 5.97
N LEU A 627 -8.11 -3.61 4.80
CA LEU A 627 -8.80 -2.58 4.04
C LEU A 627 -10.13 -3.16 3.57
N LEU A 628 -11.09 -3.28 4.49
CA LEU A 628 -12.43 -3.77 4.17
C LEU A 628 -13.40 -2.61 3.96
N ARG A 629 -13.97 -2.69 2.75
CA ARG A 629 -14.68 -1.68 1.99
C ARG A 629 -13.70 -0.62 1.46
N CYS A 630 -13.82 -0.33 0.16
CA CYS A 630 -13.47 0.90 -0.57
C CYS A 630 -14.22 0.68 -1.89
N LYS A 631 -15.53 0.91 -1.88
CA LYS A 631 -16.31 0.95 -3.13
C LYS A 631 -16.63 2.41 -3.35
N CYS A 632 -16.10 2.98 -4.43
CA CYS A 632 -16.44 4.33 -4.81
C CYS A 632 -17.89 4.35 -5.30
N GLY A 633 -18.68 5.32 -4.81
CA GLY A 633 -20.04 5.58 -5.27
C GLY A 633 -21.20 5.06 -4.41
N ASP A 634 -20.99 4.08 -3.52
CA ASP A 634 -21.97 3.78 -2.46
C ASP A 634 -21.62 4.62 -1.24
N GLN A 635 -22.59 5.35 -0.68
CA GLN A 635 -22.43 6.22 0.50
C GLN A 635 -21.92 5.46 1.72
N LEU A 636 -20.61 5.24 1.78
CA LEU A 636 -19.77 4.89 2.93
C LEU A 636 -18.35 4.73 2.35
N ILE A 637 -17.71 5.86 2.07
CA ILE A 637 -16.29 5.92 1.75
C ILE A 637 -15.55 5.28 2.90
N CYS A 638 -14.68 4.37 2.55
CA CYS A 638 -14.11 3.47 3.51
C CYS A 638 -12.81 4.08 3.99
N HIS A 639 -12.80 4.38 5.28
CA HIS A 639 -11.73 5.04 5.99
C HIS A 639 -10.52 4.11 6.25
N GLY A 640 -10.06 3.41 5.21
CA GLY A 640 -8.89 2.53 5.26
C GLY A 640 -7.89 2.74 4.12
N CYS A 641 -8.26 3.37 2.99
CA CYS A 641 -7.32 3.72 1.92
C CYS A 641 -6.83 5.13 2.20
N TRP A 642 -5.82 5.27 3.05
CA TRP A 642 -5.24 6.59 3.31
C TRP A 642 -4.01 6.72 2.42
N ASN A 643 -4.21 7.38 1.27
CA ASN A 643 -3.16 7.87 0.38
C ASN A 643 -2.43 9.07 1.01
#